data_AF-A0A397D9W3-F1
#
_entry.id   AF-A0A397D9W3-F1
#
_cell.length_a   1.000
_cell.length_b   1.000
_cell.length_c   1.000
_cell.angle_alpha   90.00
_cell.angle_beta   90.00
_cell.angle_gamma   90.00
#
_symmetry.space_group_name_H-M   'P 1'
#
loop_
_entity.id
_entity.type
_entity.pdbx_description
1 polymer ?
#
loop_
_entity_poly.entity_id
_entity_poly.type
_entity_poly.pdbx_seq_one_letter_code
_entity_poly.pdbx_strand_id
1 'polypeptide(L)'
;MRESNRRIDAFVHLASCAIAAASVTKMGNEVQYTSVKLSEEDATDMDPMDVKMTQEVRPASGSSRARTIVWWVLVLAPYLALAALVFTPLSNGKGEFCAAQRLEKLDMKRNVFYDESVVTEHTRFAAIGQKGATIWMTGLSGSGKSTIGRALEAKLIHDRIQVYRLDGDNVRIGLNRDLGFSAADRQESVRRVGEMAALFAQSGTITIVGLVSPYRAHRDDVRDIHKKMNIPFYEVFVDTPLSVVMARDIKGLYKKAVSGEIKDFTGVSAPYEAPLRADLTLFTPNSTLDAEVDAVYSFLKRKGLLTGVDALPSGYPGMAPPDDAPPPAAVRVLLRDEDLHWVQVLGEGWASPLRGFMREGAYLQCLHFSSVVFDADNLTAGSLNPHATTNFSEYSTQDVGRGTRVNMPIPIVLPVNQATKDAILHADAAPHVVLVSRTGDEVALLTNPEVFDHRKEERITRTFGAFDLGHPYVQAIQTSGEYLVGGEIKLLRRVTYNDGLDKFRLTPSELRAKFDALGADAVLAFQTRNPTHAGHAYLMNQGRQWLLDQGFKNPVLWLSPLGGWTKDDDVPLDVRVHQHEAILQDGGMLDPASTVLSIWPSPMVYAGPREVQWHAKSRKNAGASYFVVGRDPAGIKRSDVPDEDMYAGDHGRYVLHLAPGMEHMNLLSFPKVFYDKTDHKMKPMADTNQADNLLSISGSKMRYMAKKGYQPCANGVVPDTWEADPTCVPPGFMAQAGWDLMIQYYQRQADPSYLQYSVPFREFTPASSGVQVTPAAALIGTPGFELTLVDPTTGTKRSPWHDVPLYVNASVVNFVVEIEKGRMEKMEVNKYVAFNPIKQDVTKSNHSRYYLYGVPFFTYGMLPQTWEDPSTKDAMGHGGDNDPLDVIEIGSTMLPMGSVHPVKVLGSLELIDDGEVDHKIIALSVHDPLAPLIHSVDDLHAHKPQIVAQLVDWLKNYKVPEGKPVNTLSQDTMTTEADALAIVAATHARWQALHTGDVPNPGFWLGP
;
A
#
# COMPACT_ATOMS: atom_id res chain seq x y z
N MET A 1 43.10 -45.06 10.23
CA MET A 1 43.26 -45.84 8.97
C MET A 1 42.09 -46.79 8.64
N ARG A 2 41.23 -47.23 9.57
CA ARG A 2 39.94 -47.90 9.22
C ARG A 2 38.78 -46.93 8.94
N GLU A 3 38.96 -45.65 9.26
CA GLU A 3 37.95 -44.58 9.10
C GLU A 3 38.10 -43.80 7.78
N SER A 4 39.28 -43.83 7.17
CA SER A 4 39.52 -43.27 5.84
C SER A 4 38.93 -44.13 4.72
N ASN A 5 38.96 -45.46 4.86
CA ASN A 5 38.43 -46.36 3.82
C ASN A 5 36.90 -46.38 3.75
N ARG A 6 36.18 -46.14 4.87
CA ARG A 6 34.70 -46.02 4.84
C ARG A 6 34.20 -44.73 4.16
N ARG A 7 35.01 -43.66 4.16
CA ARG A 7 34.65 -42.39 3.50
C ARG A 7 34.89 -42.43 1.98
N ILE A 8 35.84 -43.25 1.52
CA ILE A 8 36.08 -43.48 0.08
C ILE A 8 34.97 -44.35 -0.52
N ASP A 9 34.54 -45.40 0.17
CA ASP A 9 33.42 -46.24 -0.29
C ASP A 9 32.09 -45.46 -0.35
N ALA A 10 31.83 -44.54 0.59
CA ALA A 10 30.66 -43.67 0.55
C ALA A 10 30.72 -42.66 -0.61
N PHE A 11 31.90 -42.15 -0.96
CA PHE A 11 32.10 -41.24 -2.09
C PHE A 11 31.93 -41.94 -3.45
N VAL A 12 32.38 -43.20 -3.56
CA VAL A 12 32.16 -44.04 -4.75
C VAL A 12 30.68 -44.43 -4.89
N HIS A 13 29.97 -44.70 -3.78
CA HIS A 13 28.53 -44.99 -3.80
C HIS A 13 27.67 -43.78 -4.20
N LEU A 14 28.04 -42.57 -3.74
CA LEU A 14 27.39 -41.31 -4.14
C LEU A 14 27.65 -40.95 -5.60
N ALA A 15 28.87 -41.20 -6.11
CA ALA A 15 29.19 -41.00 -7.52
C ALA A 15 28.45 -42.00 -8.43
N SER A 16 28.29 -43.26 -8.02
CA SER A 16 27.49 -44.25 -8.76
C SER A 16 25.98 -43.95 -8.73
N CYS A 17 25.46 -43.39 -7.64
CA CYS A 17 24.07 -42.91 -7.57
C CYS A 17 23.83 -41.66 -8.42
N ALA A 18 24.80 -40.75 -8.53
CA ALA A 18 24.72 -39.56 -9.39
C ALA A 18 24.75 -39.93 -10.89
N ILE A 19 25.55 -40.93 -11.27
CA ILE A 19 25.60 -41.46 -12.64
C ILE A 19 24.31 -42.24 -12.98
N ALA A 20 23.72 -42.94 -12.01
CA ALA A 20 22.41 -43.60 -12.18
C ALA A 20 21.26 -42.58 -12.27
N ALA A 21 21.28 -41.50 -11.49
CA ALA A 21 20.29 -40.43 -11.56
C ALA A 21 20.35 -39.67 -12.90
N ALA A 22 21.54 -39.47 -13.46
CA ALA A 22 21.73 -38.88 -14.79
C ALA A 22 21.22 -39.79 -15.95
N SER A 23 21.02 -41.09 -15.69
CA SER A 23 20.43 -42.03 -16.66
C SER A 23 18.90 -42.20 -16.51
N VAL A 24 18.29 -41.67 -15.45
CA VAL A 24 16.83 -41.74 -15.19
C VAL A 24 16.09 -40.45 -15.56
N THR A 25 16.78 -39.34 -15.81
CA THR A 25 16.19 -38.17 -16.50
C THR A 25 16.11 -38.41 -18.02
N LYS A 26 15.31 -39.41 -18.39
CA LYS A 26 14.82 -39.60 -19.75
C LYS A 26 13.30 -39.78 -19.71
N MET A 27 12.61 -38.80 -19.14
CA MET A 27 11.16 -38.57 -19.30
C MET A 27 10.89 -37.10 -18.90
N GLY A 28 11.20 -36.19 -19.81
CA GLY A 28 10.64 -34.84 -19.76
C GLY A 28 9.30 -34.86 -20.48
N ASN A 29 8.22 -34.54 -19.78
CA ASN A 29 7.07 -33.91 -20.42
C ASN A 29 7.35 -32.41 -20.40
N GLU A 30 7.79 -31.87 -21.54
CA GLU A 30 7.71 -30.43 -21.82
C GLU A 30 6.23 -30.02 -21.85
N VAL A 31 5.87 -29.07 -21.01
CA VAL A 31 4.55 -28.40 -21.08
C VAL A 31 4.65 -27.35 -22.19
N GLN A 32 4.11 -27.65 -23.37
CA GLN A 32 3.80 -26.63 -24.36
C GLN A 32 2.39 -26.08 -24.09
N TYR A 33 2.29 -24.76 -23.93
CA TYR A 33 1.02 -24.06 -23.89
C TYR A 33 0.34 -24.15 -25.26
N THR A 34 -0.86 -24.74 -25.31
CA THR A 34 -1.73 -24.68 -26.48
C THR A 34 -2.57 -23.39 -26.39
N SER A 35 -2.50 -22.55 -27.41
CA SER A 35 -3.45 -21.44 -27.57
C SER A 35 -4.81 -22.00 -28.00
N VAL A 36 -5.86 -21.68 -27.26
CA VAL A 36 -7.24 -21.92 -27.69
C VAL A 36 -7.67 -20.70 -28.50
N LYS A 37 -7.82 -20.87 -29.81
CA LYS A 37 -8.56 -19.93 -30.66
C LYS A 37 -10.04 -20.31 -30.54
N LEU A 38 -10.84 -19.46 -29.90
CA LEU A 38 -12.29 -19.51 -30.04
C LEU A 38 -12.62 -18.81 -31.37
N SER A 39 -13.15 -19.55 -32.34
CA SER A 39 -13.87 -18.94 -33.47
C SER A 39 -15.33 -18.80 -33.07
N GLU A 40 -15.84 -17.58 -33.20
CA GLU A 40 -17.27 -17.29 -33.20
C GLU A 40 -17.93 -18.04 -34.36
N GLU A 41 -18.91 -18.90 -34.07
CA GLU A 41 -20.13 -19.08 -34.88
C GLU A 41 -21.07 -20.09 -34.19
N ASP A 42 -22.30 -19.59 -33.99
CA ASP A 42 -23.57 -20.28 -33.85
C ASP A 42 -23.91 -21.20 -32.65
N ALA A 43 -25.10 -20.91 -32.16
CA ALA A 43 -25.79 -21.50 -31.03
C ALA A 43 -26.45 -22.85 -31.37
N THR A 44 -26.91 -23.51 -30.30
CA THR A 44 -27.91 -24.59 -30.18
C THR A 44 -27.39 -26.05 -30.23
N ASP A 45 -27.62 -26.73 -29.10
CA ASP A 45 -27.55 -28.18 -28.82
C ASP A 45 -26.26 -28.95 -29.14
N MET A 46 -25.48 -29.30 -28.10
CA MET A 46 -24.65 -30.53 -28.08
C MET A 46 -24.42 -31.09 -26.66
N ASP A 47 -24.71 -32.39 -26.51
CA ASP A 47 -24.43 -33.27 -25.35
C ASP A 47 -22.92 -33.43 -25.06
N PRO A 48 -22.52 -33.90 -23.85
CA PRO A 48 -21.12 -33.92 -23.42
C PRO A 48 -20.28 -34.93 -24.23
N MET A 49 -19.21 -34.46 -24.87
CA MET A 49 -18.30 -35.29 -25.66
C MET A 49 -17.09 -35.80 -24.86
N ASP A 50 -16.85 -37.10 -25.03
CA ASP A 50 -15.80 -37.95 -24.46
C ASP A 50 -14.44 -37.71 -25.15
N VAL A 51 -13.35 -37.50 -24.38
CA VAL A 51 -12.02 -37.15 -24.91
C VAL A 51 -11.15 -38.41 -25.06
N LYS A 52 -10.74 -38.75 -26.29
CA LYS A 52 -9.64 -39.69 -26.57
C LYS A 52 -8.41 -38.95 -27.10
N MET A 53 -7.25 -39.22 -26.51
CA MET A 53 -5.95 -38.70 -26.94
C MET A 53 -5.24 -39.65 -27.94
N THR A 54 -4.62 -39.09 -28.97
CA THR A 54 -3.60 -39.76 -29.78
C THR A 54 -2.38 -38.85 -29.99
N GLN A 55 -1.17 -39.42 -29.86
CA GLN A 55 0.14 -38.76 -30.00
C GLN A 55 0.85 -39.22 -31.29
N GLU A 56 1.47 -38.30 -32.04
CA GLU A 56 2.52 -38.62 -33.02
C GLU A 56 3.76 -37.73 -32.81
N VAL A 57 4.96 -38.30 -32.99
CA VAL A 57 6.28 -37.70 -32.72
C VAL A 57 7.17 -37.80 -33.98
N ARG A 58 7.98 -36.78 -34.29
CA ARG A 58 9.11 -36.84 -35.26
C ARG A 58 10.44 -36.33 -34.64
N PRO A 59 11.64 -36.82 -35.05
CA PRO A 59 12.90 -36.54 -34.35
C PRO A 59 13.82 -35.49 -35.03
N ALA A 60 14.73 -34.88 -34.24
CA ALA A 60 15.78 -33.93 -34.67
C ALA A 60 17.22 -34.48 -34.44
N SER A 61 18.19 -33.98 -35.22
CA SER A 61 19.54 -34.55 -35.49
C SER A 61 20.70 -34.03 -34.61
N GLY A 62 21.83 -34.76 -34.60
CA GLY A 62 22.83 -34.79 -33.52
C GLY A 62 24.09 -33.91 -33.61
N SER A 63 23.97 -32.58 -33.65
CA SER A 63 25.14 -31.67 -33.57
C SER A 63 25.31 -30.87 -32.26
N SER A 64 24.46 -31.04 -31.24
CA SER A 64 24.53 -30.22 -30.00
C SER A 64 25.50 -30.71 -28.91
N ARG A 65 26.01 -31.94 -28.99
CA ARG A 65 26.78 -32.57 -27.88
C ARG A 65 28.19 -32.01 -27.66
N ALA A 66 28.85 -31.47 -28.69
CA ALA A 66 30.23 -31.03 -28.58
C ALA A 66 30.40 -29.66 -27.90
N ARG A 67 29.37 -28.80 -27.93
CA ARG A 67 29.42 -27.44 -27.35
C ARG A 67 29.16 -27.41 -25.84
N THR A 68 28.38 -28.34 -25.31
CA THR A 68 28.03 -28.40 -23.88
C THR A 68 29.21 -28.83 -23.01
N ILE A 69 30.11 -29.69 -23.51
CA ILE A 69 31.21 -30.26 -22.71
C ILE A 69 32.32 -29.23 -22.45
N VAL A 70 32.61 -28.35 -23.42
CA VAL A 70 33.63 -27.30 -23.26
C VAL A 70 33.19 -26.22 -22.27
N TRP A 71 31.88 -25.99 -22.14
CA TRP A 71 31.32 -25.00 -21.22
C TRP A 71 31.41 -25.44 -19.75
N TRP A 72 31.22 -26.73 -19.45
CA TRP A 72 31.32 -27.26 -18.09
C TRP A 72 32.74 -27.25 -17.52
N VAL A 73 33.77 -27.39 -18.36
CA VAL A 73 35.17 -27.45 -17.91
C VAL A 73 35.73 -26.06 -17.57
N LEU A 74 35.28 -25.01 -18.27
CA LEU A 74 35.73 -23.62 -18.01
C LEU A 74 35.03 -22.98 -16.81
N VAL A 75 33.82 -23.42 -16.46
CA VAL A 75 33.02 -22.83 -15.38
C VAL A 75 33.33 -23.44 -13.99
N LEU A 76 33.80 -24.69 -13.92
CA LEU A 76 34.04 -25.39 -12.64
C LEU A 76 35.45 -25.22 -12.06
N ALA A 77 36.44 -24.83 -12.86
CA ALA A 77 37.83 -24.69 -12.42
C ALA A 77 38.07 -23.60 -11.33
N PRO A 78 37.33 -22.47 -11.28
CA PRO A 78 37.53 -21.45 -10.23
C PRO A 78 36.93 -21.83 -8.87
N TYR A 79 35.89 -22.67 -8.83
CA TYR A 79 35.15 -23.00 -7.61
C TYR A 79 35.86 -24.04 -6.71
N LEU A 80 36.75 -24.85 -7.29
CA LEU A 80 37.54 -25.84 -6.53
C LEU A 80 38.68 -25.22 -5.71
N ALA A 81 39.12 -24.00 -6.04
CA ALA A 81 40.17 -23.29 -5.28
C ALA A 81 39.62 -22.55 -4.04
N LEU A 82 38.34 -22.17 -4.05
CA LEU A 82 37.71 -21.43 -2.94
C LEU A 82 37.31 -22.34 -1.76
N ALA A 83 37.04 -23.62 -2.03
CA ALA A 83 36.68 -24.61 -1.00
C ALA A 83 37.83 -24.95 -0.03
N ALA A 84 39.09 -24.61 -0.37
CA ALA A 84 40.26 -24.90 0.46
C ALA A 84 40.61 -23.78 1.47
N LEU A 85 39.94 -22.61 1.42
CA LEU A 85 40.29 -21.42 2.22
C LEU A 85 39.28 -21.05 3.32
N VAL A 86 38.13 -21.72 3.43
CA VAL A 86 37.01 -21.31 4.31
C VAL A 86 36.88 -22.14 5.61
N PHE A 87 37.72 -23.16 5.83
CA PHE A 87 37.74 -23.87 7.12
C PHE A 87 38.68 -23.18 8.14
N THR A 88 38.27 -22.01 8.63
CA THR A 88 38.67 -21.51 9.95
C THR A 88 37.44 -21.56 10.87
N PRO A 89 37.56 -22.03 12.12
CA PRO A 89 36.41 -22.18 12.99
C PRO A 89 36.00 -20.82 13.55
N LEU A 90 34.84 -20.31 13.13
CA LEU A 90 34.13 -19.26 13.85
C LEU A 90 33.47 -19.89 15.09
N SER A 91 34.13 -19.78 16.24
CA SER A 91 33.54 -20.09 17.54
C SER A 91 32.49 -19.04 17.89
N ASN A 92 31.23 -19.27 17.50
CA ASN A 92 30.09 -18.53 18.07
C ASN A 92 29.73 -19.16 19.43
N GLY A 93 30.39 -18.66 20.48
CA GLY A 93 30.22 -19.06 21.88
C GLY A 93 28.88 -18.61 22.49
N LYS A 94 27.76 -19.21 22.06
CA LYS A 94 26.46 -19.15 22.78
C LYS A 94 25.84 -20.53 23.07
N GLY A 95 26.20 -21.58 22.33
CA GLY A 95 25.66 -22.93 22.52
C GLY A 95 26.23 -23.67 23.74
N GLU A 96 27.55 -23.65 23.93
CA GLU A 96 28.21 -24.34 25.07
C GLU A 96 27.76 -23.81 26.44
N PHE A 97 27.31 -22.55 26.49
CA PHE A 97 26.87 -21.90 27.74
C PHE A 97 25.51 -22.41 28.26
N CYS A 98 24.67 -22.98 27.39
CA CYS A 98 23.31 -23.41 27.76
C CYS A 98 23.26 -24.86 28.24
N ALA A 99 24.03 -25.77 27.61
CA ALA A 99 24.13 -27.18 28.00
C ALA A 99 24.84 -27.36 29.36
N ALA A 100 25.90 -26.58 29.63
CA ALA A 100 26.58 -26.57 30.92
C ALA A 100 25.64 -26.08 32.05
N GLN A 101 24.87 -25.01 31.82
CA GLN A 101 23.85 -24.54 32.77
C GLN A 101 22.70 -25.53 32.98
N ARG A 102 22.35 -26.35 31.98
CA ARG A 102 21.26 -27.33 32.07
C ARG A 102 21.62 -28.51 32.99
N LEU A 103 22.87 -28.99 32.92
CA LEU A 103 23.39 -30.04 33.81
C LEU A 103 23.66 -29.50 35.22
N GLU A 104 24.11 -28.25 35.33
CA GLU A 104 24.36 -27.57 36.61
C GLU A 104 23.05 -27.22 37.37
N LYS A 105 21.97 -26.84 36.67
CA LYS A 105 20.64 -26.54 37.26
C LYS A 105 19.81 -27.76 37.68
N LEU A 106 20.20 -28.97 37.26
CA LEU A 106 19.50 -30.23 37.57
C LEU A 106 20.26 -31.10 38.60
N ASP A 107 21.46 -30.71 39.03
CA ASP A 107 22.29 -31.39 40.04
C ASP A 107 22.40 -32.92 39.84
N MET A 108 22.47 -33.37 38.58
CA MET A 108 22.47 -34.79 38.22
C MET A 108 23.88 -35.31 37.92
N LYS A 109 24.48 -36.02 38.88
CA LYS A 109 25.70 -36.83 38.66
C LYS A 109 25.36 -38.19 38.03
N ARG A 110 25.07 -38.26 36.73
CA ARG A 110 25.08 -39.52 35.96
C ARG A 110 25.60 -39.31 34.53
N ASN A 111 26.17 -40.37 33.95
CA ASN A 111 26.68 -40.44 32.56
C ASN A 111 25.54 -40.32 31.52
N VAL A 112 24.90 -39.16 31.44
CA VAL A 112 23.82 -38.86 30.49
C VAL A 112 24.31 -37.74 29.57
N PHE A 113 24.32 -38.00 28.27
CA PHE A 113 24.69 -37.02 27.24
C PHE A 113 23.42 -36.50 26.57
N TYR A 114 23.24 -35.18 26.51
CA TYR A 114 22.15 -34.55 25.77
C TYR A 114 22.62 -34.29 24.34
N ASP A 115 21.93 -34.88 23.35
CA ASP A 115 22.16 -34.61 21.94
C ASP A 115 21.24 -33.47 21.50
N GLU A 116 21.82 -32.32 21.14
CA GLU A 116 21.05 -31.14 20.77
C GLU A 116 20.45 -31.31 19.37
N SER A 117 19.15 -30.99 19.24
CA SER A 117 18.54 -30.91 17.91
C SER A 117 19.18 -29.77 17.11
N VAL A 118 19.49 -30.03 15.85
CA VAL A 118 19.96 -29.00 14.90
C VAL A 118 18.93 -27.89 14.65
N VAL A 119 17.67 -28.09 15.07
CA VAL A 119 16.55 -27.15 14.91
C VAL A 119 16.21 -26.51 16.27
N THR A 120 16.27 -25.18 16.33
CA THR A 120 15.93 -24.42 17.54
C THR A 120 14.43 -24.45 17.85
N GLU A 121 14.05 -24.17 19.10
CA GLU A 121 12.65 -24.05 19.52
C GLU A 121 11.91 -22.96 18.72
N HIS A 122 12.55 -21.81 18.51
CA HIS A 122 11.99 -20.72 17.70
C HIS A 122 11.73 -21.15 16.26
N THR A 123 12.70 -21.80 15.61
CA THR A 123 12.54 -22.35 14.24
C THR A 123 11.40 -23.36 14.18
N ARG A 124 11.28 -24.23 15.19
CA ARG A 124 10.22 -25.23 15.27
C ARG A 124 8.84 -24.59 15.43
N PHE A 125 8.69 -23.63 16.35
CA PHE A 125 7.42 -22.95 16.59
C PHE A 125 6.97 -22.13 15.39
N ALA A 126 7.91 -21.45 14.71
CA ALA A 126 7.65 -20.75 13.46
C ALA A 126 7.16 -21.70 12.36
N ALA A 127 7.82 -22.84 12.15
CA ALA A 127 7.44 -23.82 11.15
C ALA A 127 6.05 -24.45 11.41
N ILE A 128 5.68 -24.67 12.68
CA ILE A 128 4.37 -25.22 13.07
C ILE A 128 3.28 -24.13 13.05
N GLY A 129 3.65 -22.85 13.16
CA GLY A 129 2.71 -21.73 13.21
C GLY A 129 2.06 -21.50 14.58
N GLN A 130 2.63 -22.06 15.65
CA GLN A 130 2.16 -21.90 17.04
C GLN A 130 3.31 -22.13 18.03
N LYS A 131 3.13 -21.67 19.27
CA LYS A 131 4.05 -22.03 20.38
C LYS A 131 3.48 -23.18 21.18
N GLY A 132 4.32 -24.13 21.54
CA GLY A 132 3.90 -25.17 22.47
C GLY A 132 3.83 -24.65 23.91
N ALA A 133 2.84 -25.12 24.65
CA ALA A 133 2.59 -24.68 26.03
C ALA A 133 1.80 -25.73 26.81
N THR A 134 1.96 -25.77 28.12
CA THR A 134 1.16 -26.63 28.99
C THR A 134 0.04 -25.84 29.66
N ILE A 135 -1.20 -26.25 29.43
CA ILE A 135 -2.41 -25.73 30.07
C ILE A 135 -2.82 -26.72 31.16
N TRP A 136 -2.43 -26.43 32.40
CA TRP A 136 -2.61 -27.32 33.54
C TRP A 136 -3.92 -27.04 34.27
N MET A 137 -4.97 -27.80 33.96
CA MET A 137 -6.26 -27.69 34.63
C MET A 137 -6.27 -28.47 35.95
N THR A 138 -6.45 -27.75 37.06
CA THR A 138 -6.56 -28.30 38.42
C THR A 138 -7.92 -27.96 39.06
N GLY A 139 -8.42 -28.82 39.94
CA GLY A 139 -9.71 -28.64 40.61
C GLY A 139 -10.23 -29.94 41.21
N LEU A 140 -11.28 -29.86 42.03
CA LEU A 140 -11.94 -31.03 42.63
C LEU A 140 -12.46 -32.04 41.58
N SER A 141 -12.61 -33.31 41.96
CA SER A 141 -13.25 -34.30 41.07
C SER A 141 -14.65 -33.82 40.66
N GLY A 142 -15.03 -33.92 39.40
CA GLY A 142 -16.33 -33.39 38.92
C GLY A 142 -16.43 -31.85 38.79
N SER A 143 -15.32 -31.11 38.92
CA SER A 143 -15.32 -29.64 38.75
C SER A 143 -15.57 -29.17 37.32
N GLY A 144 -15.30 -30.00 36.29
CA GLY A 144 -15.52 -29.64 34.88
C GLY A 144 -14.29 -29.75 33.98
N LYS A 145 -13.10 -30.04 34.53
CA LYS A 145 -11.81 -30.14 33.80
C LYS A 145 -11.89 -30.95 32.49
N SER A 146 -12.37 -32.19 32.55
CA SER A 146 -12.43 -33.06 31.36
C SER A 146 -13.44 -32.55 30.33
N THR A 147 -14.51 -31.89 30.76
CA THR A 147 -15.54 -31.30 29.87
C THR A 147 -14.97 -30.10 29.12
N ILE A 148 -14.39 -29.15 29.85
CA ILE A 148 -13.74 -27.95 29.28
C ILE A 148 -12.58 -28.36 28.38
N GLY A 149 -11.73 -29.29 28.84
CA GLY A 149 -10.57 -29.75 28.08
C GLY A 149 -10.94 -30.39 26.74
N ARG A 150 -12.03 -31.18 26.67
CA ARG A 150 -12.51 -31.78 25.41
C ARG A 150 -13.09 -30.75 24.44
N ALA A 151 -13.87 -29.79 24.95
CA ALA A 151 -14.47 -28.75 24.12
C ALA A 151 -13.40 -27.78 23.59
N LEU A 152 -12.42 -27.42 24.43
CA LEU A 152 -11.27 -26.61 24.02
C LEU A 152 -10.39 -27.34 23.01
N GLU A 153 -10.11 -28.63 23.20
CA GLU A 153 -9.39 -29.47 22.25
C GLU A 153 -10.10 -29.47 20.88
N ALA A 154 -11.42 -29.66 20.84
CA ALA A 154 -12.20 -29.61 19.60
C ALA A 154 -12.14 -28.23 18.91
N LYS A 155 -12.25 -27.13 19.68
CA LYS A 155 -12.15 -25.76 19.17
C LYS A 155 -10.77 -25.48 18.56
N LEU A 156 -9.70 -25.86 19.27
CA LEU A 156 -8.32 -25.66 18.79
C LEU A 156 -8.02 -26.50 17.53
N ILE A 157 -8.49 -27.74 17.46
CA ILE A 157 -8.36 -28.58 16.25
C ILE A 157 -9.11 -27.98 15.06
N HIS A 158 -10.31 -27.43 15.28
CA HIS A 158 -11.08 -26.73 14.24
C HIS A 158 -10.27 -25.57 13.63
N ASP A 159 -9.56 -24.83 14.48
CA ASP A 159 -8.67 -23.73 14.10
C ASP A 159 -7.27 -24.18 13.62
N ARG A 160 -7.08 -25.49 13.37
CA ARG A 160 -5.83 -26.11 12.90
C ARG A 160 -4.64 -25.99 13.86
N ILE A 161 -4.90 -25.77 15.14
CA ILE A 161 -3.88 -25.73 16.20
C ILE A 161 -3.56 -27.16 16.67
N GLN A 162 -2.28 -27.51 16.71
CA GLN A 162 -1.76 -28.75 17.27
C GLN A 162 -1.97 -28.75 18.78
N VAL A 163 -2.86 -29.62 19.25
CA VAL A 163 -3.22 -29.75 20.66
C VAL A 163 -3.29 -31.22 21.04
N TYR A 164 -2.94 -31.55 22.29
CA TYR A 164 -3.10 -32.91 22.81
C TYR A 164 -3.52 -32.88 24.27
N ARG A 165 -4.47 -33.73 24.65
CA ARG A 165 -5.02 -33.78 26.00
C ARG A 165 -4.49 -34.95 26.83
N LEU A 166 -3.83 -34.63 27.94
CA LEU A 166 -3.40 -35.58 28.97
C LEU A 166 -4.37 -35.55 30.15
N ASP A 167 -5.36 -36.44 30.13
CA ASP A 167 -6.33 -36.61 31.22
C ASP A 167 -5.92 -37.75 32.15
N GLY A 168 -6.26 -37.63 33.43
CA GLY A 168 -6.11 -38.69 34.43
C GLY A 168 -6.63 -40.04 33.96
N ASP A 169 -7.75 -40.08 33.24
CA ASP A 169 -8.32 -41.32 32.73
C ASP A 169 -7.45 -41.94 31.61
N ASN A 170 -6.83 -41.12 30.74
CA ASN A 170 -5.97 -41.58 29.64
C ASN A 170 -4.58 -42.02 30.13
N VAL A 171 -3.98 -41.27 31.04
CA VAL A 171 -2.61 -41.57 31.52
C VAL A 171 -2.57 -42.76 32.47
N ARG A 172 -3.66 -43.01 33.23
CA ARG A 172 -3.75 -44.11 34.20
C ARG A 172 -3.83 -45.49 33.57
N ILE A 173 -4.32 -45.60 32.33
CA ILE A 173 -4.33 -46.90 31.61
C ILE A 173 -2.99 -47.21 30.93
N GLY A 174 -2.09 -46.24 30.84
CA GLY A 174 -0.79 -46.35 30.17
C GLY A 174 0.38 -45.96 31.06
N LEU A 175 0.82 -44.69 30.95
CA LEU A 175 2.02 -44.15 31.62
C LEU A 175 2.03 -44.31 33.15
N ASN A 176 0.85 -44.27 33.77
CA ASN A 176 0.68 -44.33 35.22
C ASN A 176 -0.06 -45.60 35.68
N ARG A 177 -0.05 -46.68 34.88
CA ARG A 177 -0.76 -47.93 35.21
C ARG A 177 -0.24 -48.65 36.45
N ASP A 178 1.01 -48.38 36.82
CA ASP A 178 1.71 -48.92 37.99
C ASP A 178 1.45 -48.12 39.28
N LEU A 179 0.79 -46.97 39.19
CA LEU A 179 0.59 -46.06 40.33
C LEU A 179 -0.78 -46.26 41.00
N GLY A 180 -0.75 -46.38 42.33
CA GLY A 180 -1.94 -46.46 43.18
C GLY A 180 -2.57 -45.10 43.50
N PHE A 181 -3.24 -45.01 44.65
CA PHE A 181 -3.92 -43.79 45.12
C PHE A 181 -3.27 -43.15 46.36
N SER A 182 -2.11 -43.66 46.79
CA SER A 182 -1.35 -43.11 47.91
C SER A 182 -0.87 -41.68 47.61
N ALA A 183 -0.48 -40.92 48.64
CA ALA A 183 0.05 -39.56 48.44
C ALA A 183 1.32 -39.57 47.55
N ALA A 184 2.20 -40.55 47.75
CA ALA A 184 3.42 -40.72 46.96
C ALA A 184 3.11 -41.10 45.49
N ASP A 185 2.16 -42.00 45.25
CA ASP A 185 1.75 -42.36 43.89
C ASP A 185 1.10 -41.18 43.15
N ARG A 186 0.34 -40.34 43.87
CA ARG A 186 -0.24 -39.12 43.29
C ARG A 186 0.83 -38.08 42.96
N GLN A 187 1.86 -37.95 43.80
CA GLN A 187 3.01 -37.10 43.52
C GLN A 187 3.72 -37.57 42.25
N GLU A 188 4.05 -38.85 42.17
CA GLU A 188 4.71 -39.43 41.00
C GLU A 188 3.85 -39.32 39.74
N SER A 189 2.52 -39.47 39.86
CA SER A 189 1.59 -39.28 38.75
C SER A 189 1.62 -37.84 38.22
N VAL A 190 1.61 -36.84 39.10
CA VAL A 190 1.73 -35.42 38.73
C VAL A 190 3.09 -35.15 38.09
N ARG A 191 4.18 -35.68 38.66
CA ARG A 191 5.53 -35.53 38.12
C ARG A 191 5.66 -36.12 36.71
N ARG A 192 5.24 -37.37 36.49
CA ARG A 192 5.29 -38.04 35.17
C ARG A 192 4.50 -37.31 34.10
N VAL A 193 3.29 -36.84 34.44
CA VAL A 193 2.46 -36.08 33.51
C VAL A 193 3.05 -34.69 33.25
N GLY A 194 3.66 -34.07 34.26
CA GLY A 194 4.39 -32.81 34.11
C GLY A 194 5.56 -32.91 33.13
N GLU A 195 6.39 -33.94 33.26
CA GLU A 195 7.50 -34.22 32.32
C GLU A 195 6.99 -34.48 30.90
N MET A 196 5.95 -35.32 30.77
CA MET A 196 5.37 -35.62 29.46
C MET A 196 4.77 -34.37 28.80
N ALA A 197 4.07 -33.53 29.57
CA ALA A 197 3.51 -32.28 29.07
C ALA A 197 4.59 -31.31 28.60
N ALA A 198 5.71 -31.22 29.33
CA ALA A 198 6.85 -30.38 28.93
C ALA A 198 7.46 -30.85 27.59
N LEU A 199 7.54 -32.16 27.36
CA LEU A 199 8.04 -32.71 26.09
C LEU A 199 7.11 -32.43 24.91
N PHE A 200 5.79 -32.58 25.08
CA PHE A 200 4.81 -32.20 24.04
C PHE A 200 4.83 -30.70 23.77
N ALA A 201 4.92 -29.87 24.81
CA ALA A 201 5.04 -28.43 24.63
C ALA A 201 6.36 -28.04 23.94
N GLN A 202 7.47 -28.70 24.23
CA GLN A 202 8.73 -28.50 23.50
C GLN A 202 8.65 -28.93 22.03
N SER A 203 7.73 -29.84 21.66
CA SER A 203 7.49 -30.20 20.25
C SER A 203 6.61 -29.20 19.50
N GLY A 204 6.12 -28.13 20.16
CA GLY A 204 5.22 -27.14 19.58
C GLY A 204 3.74 -27.42 19.83
N THR A 205 3.39 -28.47 20.58
CA THR A 205 2.00 -28.86 20.85
C THR A 205 1.44 -28.13 22.08
N ILE A 206 0.24 -27.57 22.00
CA ILE A 206 -0.47 -27.10 23.19
C ILE A 206 -0.99 -28.32 23.95
N THR A 207 -0.46 -28.55 25.15
CA THR A 207 -0.80 -29.72 25.96
C THR A 207 -1.81 -29.36 27.03
N ILE A 208 -3.04 -29.88 26.93
CA ILE A 208 -4.08 -29.67 27.94
C ILE A 208 -4.00 -30.80 28.95
N VAL A 209 -3.66 -30.48 30.20
CA VAL A 209 -3.59 -31.47 31.28
C VAL A 209 -4.82 -31.35 32.18
N GLY A 210 -5.55 -32.45 32.35
CA GLY A 210 -6.71 -32.53 33.24
C GLY A 210 -6.45 -33.45 34.43
N LEU A 211 -5.94 -32.92 35.53
CA LEU A 211 -5.65 -33.70 36.75
C LEU A 211 -6.21 -33.01 38.00
N VAL A 212 -6.61 -33.81 39.00
CA VAL A 212 -7.01 -33.25 40.30
C VAL A 212 -5.85 -32.49 40.95
N SER A 213 -4.62 -33.01 40.86
CA SER A 213 -3.37 -32.36 41.31
C SER A 213 -3.52 -31.53 42.60
N PRO A 214 -3.90 -32.16 43.74
CA PRO A 214 -4.48 -31.45 44.88
C PRO A 214 -3.52 -30.62 45.71
N TYR A 215 -2.22 -30.93 45.69
CA TYR A 215 -1.21 -30.26 46.51
C TYR A 215 -0.50 -29.17 45.70
N ARG A 216 -0.35 -27.97 46.27
CA ARG A 216 0.32 -26.86 45.58
C ARG A 216 1.78 -27.18 45.24
N ALA A 217 2.51 -27.73 46.20
CA ALA A 217 3.93 -28.05 46.04
C ALA A 217 4.20 -28.90 44.78
N HIS A 218 3.36 -29.89 44.48
CA HIS A 218 3.56 -30.72 43.29
C HIS A 218 3.22 -30.01 41.97
N ARG A 219 2.32 -29.01 41.99
CA ARG A 219 2.04 -28.18 40.81
C ARG A 219 3.17 -27.17 40.59
N ASP A 220 3.73 -26.66 41.69
CA ASP A 220 4.91 -25.79 41.67
C ASP A 220 6.15 -26.55 41.12
N ASP A 221 6.34 -27.82 41.50
CA ASP A 221 7.39 -28.68 40.92
C ASP A 221 7.25 -28.80 39.39
N VAL A 222 6.04 -29.00 38.88
CA VAL A 222 5.78 -29.07 37.43
C VAL A 222 6.02 -27.72 36.76
N ARG A 223 5.60 -26.62 37.39
CA ARG A 223 5.87 -25.26 36.91
C ARG A 223 7.37 -24.99 36.83
N ASP A 224 8.14 -25.46 37.80
CA ASP A 224 9.60 -25.34 37.82
C ASP A 224 10.28 -26.19 36.75
N ILE A 225 9.77 -27.39 36.44
CA ILE A 225 10.25 -28.19 35.29
C ILE A 225 10.10 -27.40 33.99
N HIS A 226 8.91 -26.84 33.74
CA HIS A 226 8.63 -26.06 32.54
C HIS A 226 9.49 -24.79 32.47
N LYS A 227 9.65 -24.09 33.59
CA LYS A 227 10.52 -22.92 33.70
C LYS A 227 11.98 -23.25 33.39
N LYS A 228 12.50 -24.37 33.91
CA LYS A 228 13.86 -24.84 33.62
C LYS A 228 14.05 -25.19 32.13
N MET A 229 13.00 -25.63 31.47
CA MET A 229 12.99 -25.96 30.03
C MET A 229 12.67 -24.76 29.13
N ASN A 230 12.42 -23.57 29.70
CA ASN A 230 11.95 -22.39 28.97
C ASN A 230 10.60 -22.59 28.23
N ILE A 231 9.74 -23.48 28.74
CA ILE A 231 8.44 -23.77 28.14
C ILE A 231 7.33 -23.04 28.91
N PRO A 232 6.36 -22.40 28.22
CA PRO A 232 5.22 -21.79 28.88
C PRO A 232 4.36 -22.80 29.65
N PHE A 233 4.08 -22.49 30.91
CA PHE A 233 3.18 -23.26 31.79
C PHE A 233 2.12 -22.34 32.38
N TYR A 234 0.86 -22.69 32.19
CA TYR A 234 -0.28 -21.93 32.67
C TYR A 234 -1.20 -22.80 33.52
N GLU A 235 -1.35 -22.44 34.79
CA GLU A 235 -2.23 -23.12 35.72
C GLU A 235 -3.65 -22.56 35.63
N VAL A 236 -4.59 -23.41 35.22
CA VAL A 236 -6.01 -23.09 35.13
C VAL A 236 -6.75 -23.70 36.31
N PHE A 237 -7.23 -22.87 37.22
CA PHE A 237 -8.02 -23.31 38.35
C PHE A 237 -9.48 -23.44 37.94
N VAL A 238 -9.98 -24.68 37.86
CA VAL A 238 -11.41 -24.97 37.65
C VAL A 238 -12.08 -24.99 39.02
N ASP A 239 -12.46 -23.79 39.46
CA ASP A 239 -13.03 -23.52 40.77
C ASP A 239 -14.50 -23.94 40.82
N THR A 240 -14.80 -24.86 41.73
CA THR A 240 -16.16 -25.37 41.93
C THR A 240 -16.29 -25.80 43.38
N PRO A 241 -17.24 -25.23 44.14
CA PRO A 241 -17.42 -25.56 45.55
C PRO A 241 -17.65 -27.06 45.77
N LEU A 242 -17.16 -27.56 46.90
CA LEU A 242 -17.30 -28.97 47.29
C LEU A 242 -18.77 -29.43 47.27
N SER A 243 -19.68 -28.59 47.77
CA SER A 243 -21.13 -28.86 47.77
C SER A 243 -21.69 -29.10 46.37
N VAL A 244 -21.21 -28.35 45.37
CA VAL A 244 -21.66 -28.46 43.98
C VAL A 244 -21.12 -29.73 43.33
N VAL A 245 -19.83 -30.07 43.52
CA VAL A 245 -19.27 -31.31 42.95
C VAL A 245 -19.83 -32.57 43.63
N MET A 246 -20.13 -32.50 44.93
CA MET A 246 -20.83 -33.57 45.65
C MET A 246 -22.27 -33.75 45.16
N ALA A 247 -22.97 -32.65 44.82
CA ALA A 247 -24.30 -32.72 44.22
C ALA A 247 -24.26 -33.30 42.79
N ARG A 248 -23.24 -32.96 41.99
CA ARG A 248 -23.04 -33.49 40.64
C ARG A 248 -22.73 -34.99 40.65
N ASP A 249 -21.84 -35.43 41.56
CA ASP A 249 -21.33 -36.81 41.73
C ASP A 249 -21.28 -37.68 40.45
N ILE A 250 -20.72 -37.12 39.37
CA ILE A 250 -20.80 -37.67 38.01
C ILE A 250 -20.31 -39.13 37.92
N LYS A 251 -19.32 -39.49 38.75
CA LYS A 251 -18.70 -40.84 38.77
C LYS A 251 -19.15 -41.68 39.97
N GLY A 252 -20.09 -41.20 40.80
CA GLY A 252 -20.53 -41.88 42.03
C GLY A 252 -19.44 -42.01 43.11
N LEU A 253 -18.37 -41.21 43.00
CA LEU A 253 -17.18 -41.33 43.85
C LEU A 253 -17.35 -40.58 45.17
N TYR A 254 -18.13 -39.50 45.20
CA TYR A 254 -18.36 -38.73 46.42
C TYR A 254 -19.22 -39.51 47.41
N LYS A 255 -20.28 -40.18 46.96
CA LYS A 255 -21.08 -41.08 47.81
C LYS A 255 -20.23 -42.17 48.47
N LYS A 256 -19.35 -42.80 47.70
CA LYS A 256 -18.42 -43.85 48.17
C LYS A 256 -17.32 -43.31 49.09
N ALA A 257 -16.86 -42.08 48.87
CA ALA A 257 -15.89 -41.44 49.75
C ALA A 257 -16.51 -41.07 51.11
N VAL A 258 -17.75 -40.59 51.11
CA VAL A 258 -18.49 -40.23 52.34
C VAL A 258 -18.89 -41.48 53.13
N SER A 259 -19.21 -42.60 52.47
CA SER A 259 -19.49 -43.89 53.13
C SER A 259 -18.23 -44.58 53.69
N GLY A 260 -17.03 -44.05 53.40
CA GLY A 260 -15.76 -44.61 53.86
C GLY A 260 -15.21 -45.75 52.99
N GLU A 261 -15.87 -46.09 51.87
CA GLU A 261 -15.40 -47.09 50.90
C GLU A 261 -14.15 -46.64 50.14
N ILE A 262 -14.00 -45.32 49.90
CA ILE A 262 -12.82 -44.73 49.28
C ILE A 262 -12.08 -43.87 50.31
N LYS A 263 -10.93 -44.37 50.76
CA LYS A 263 -10.01 -43.64 51.65
C LYS A 263 -9.19 -42.61 50.86
N ASP A 264 -8.76 -41.55 51.54
CA ASP A 264 -7.91 -40.47 51.01
C ASP A 264 -8.47 -39.73 49.78
N PHE A 265 -9.79 -39.57 49.69
CA PHE A 265 -10.44 -38.87 48.59
C PHE A 265 -10.32 -37.35 48.75
N THR A 266 -9.75 -36.69 47.75
CA THR A 266 -9.52 -35.23 47.75
C THR A 266 -10.83 -34.45 47.88
N GLY A 267 -10.89 -33.55 48.86
CA GLY A 267 -12.07 -32.76 49.21
C GLY A 267 -12.98 -33.40 50.25
N VAL A 268 -12.77 -34.67 50.64
CA VAL A 268 -13.56 -35.36 51.68
C VAL A 268 -12.64 -35.84 52.81
N SER A 269 -11.74 -36.79 52.52
CA SER A 269 -10.80 -37.38 53.49
C SER A 269 -9.34 -36.98 53.27
N ALA A 270 -9.03 -36.29 52.16
CA ALA A 270 -7.74 -35.64 51.89
C ALA A 270 -7.94 -34.18 51.44
N PRO A 271 -7.01 -33.25 51.71
CA PRO A 271 -7.19 -31.84 51.38
C PRO A 271 -7.09 -31.57 49.86
N TYR A 272 -7.72 -30.48 49.43
CA TYR A 272 -7.44 -29.83 48.14
C TYR A 272 -6.90 -28.43 48.45
N GLU A 273 -5.68 -28.15 48.00
CA GLU A 273 -5.05 -26.85 48.16
C GLU A 273 -5.25 -26.04 46.88
N ALA A 274 -6.20 -25.10 46.93
CA ALA A 274 -6.47 -24.19 45.81
C ALA A 274 -5.20 -23.41 45.43
N PRO A 275 -4.97 -23.15 44.12
CA PRO A 275 -3.85 -22.32 43.69
C PRO A 275 -3.95 -20.91 44.30
N LEU A 276 -2.82 -20.38 44.78
CA LEU A 276 -2.76 -19.00 45.30
C LEU A 276 -2.70 -17.98 44.16
N ARG A 277 -2.16 -18.38 43.00
CA ARG A 277 -1.90 -17.53 41.84
C ARG A 277 -2.11 -18.33 40.55
N ALA A 278 -3.35 -18.76 40.30
CA ALA A 278 -3.70 -19.36 39.02
C ALA A 278 -3.55 -18.34 37.89
N ASP A 279 -3.09 -18.79 36.74
CA ASP A 279 -2.97 -17.97 35.53
C ASP A 279 -4.34 -17.64 34.92
N LEU A 280 -5.33 -18.53 35.15
CA LEU A 280 -6.74 -18.33 34.84
C LEU A 280 -7.60 -19.09 35.86
N THR A 281 -8.69 -18.47 36.31
CA THR A 281 -9.68 -19.14 37.18
C THR A 281 -11.03 -19.23 36.46
N LEU A 282 -11.63 -20.42 36.45
CA LEU A 282 -12.93 -20.69 35.84
C LEU A 282 -13.92 -21.08 36.94
N PHE A 283 -14.92 -20.24 37.18
CA PHE A 283 -15.98 -20.51 38.16
C PHE A 283 -17.17 -21.22 37.48
N THR A 284 -17.18 -22.55 37.55
CA THR A 284 -18.14 -23.37 36.76
C THR A 284 -19.59 -23.43 37.25
N PRO A 285 -19.95 -23.11 38.51
CA PRO A 285 -21.35 -23.16 38.93
C PRO A 285 -22.29 -22.21 38.18
N ASN A 286 -21.78 -21.07 37.70
CA ASN A 286 -22.57 -20.00 37.08
C ASN A 286 -22.11 -19.67 35.63
N SER A 287 -21.33 -20.54 34.99
CA SER A 287 -20.81 -20.33 33.64
C SER A 287 -21.33 -21.40 32.68
N THR A 288 -21.52 -21.02 31.42
CA THR A 288 -21.76 -21.99 30.34
C THR A 288 -20.44 -22.58 29.86
N LEU A 289 -20.48 -23.78 29.27
CA LEU A 289 -19.28 -24.42 28.70
C LEU A 289 -18.62 -23.55 27.62
N ASP A 290 -19.42 -22.92 26.75
CA ASP A 290 -18.90 -22.05 25.69
C ASP A 290 -18.15 -20.84 26.27
N ALA A 291 -18.69 -20.21 27.31
CA ALA A 291 -18.03 -19.10 27.99
C ALA A 291 -16.72 -19.53 28.67
N GLU A 292 -16.67 -20.73 29.26
CA GLU A 292 -15.45 -21.30 29.84
C GLU A 292 -14.39 -21.58 28.78
N VAL A 293 -14.79 -22.19 27.65
CA VAL A 293 -13.90 -22.48 26.52
C VAL A 293 -13.37 -21.19 25.89
N ASP A 294 -14.23 -20.20 25.67
CA ASP A 294 -13.84 -18.90 25.11
C ASP A 294 -12.93 -18.12 26.05
N ALA A 295 -13.10 -18.24 27.37
CA ALA A 295 -12.19 -17.65 28.35
C ALA A 295 -10.78 -18.24 28.24
N VAL A 296 -10.65 -19.58 28.15
CA VAL A 296 -9.36 -20.23 27.97
C VAL A 296 -8.77 -19.91 26.59
N TYR A 297 -9.56 -20.01 25.52
CA TYR A 297 -9.12 -19.70 24.17
C TYR A 297 -8.60 -18.27 24.03
N SER A 298 -9.35 -17.29 24.56
CA SER A 298 -8.95 -15.88 24.58
C SER A 298 -7.68 -15.67 25.40
N PHE A 299 -7.50 -16.43 26.49
CA PHE A 299 -6.26 -16.42 27.26
C PHE A 299 -5.07 -16.91 26.42
N LEU A 300 -5.20 -18.01 25.68
CA LEU A 300 -4.15 -18.52 24.77
C LEU A 300 -3.77 -17.49 23.70
N LYS A 301 -4.78 -16.84 23.11
CA LYS A 301 -4.59 -15.78 22.11
C LYS A 301 -3.82 -14.59 22.69
N ARG A 302 -4.21 -14.09 23.87
CA ARG A 302 -3.52 -12.97 24.55
C ARG A 302 -2.07 -13.31 24.90
N LYS A 303 -1.77 -14.58 25.17
CA LYS A 303 -0.41 -15.06 25.44
C LYS A 303 0.43 -15.32 24.19
N GLY A 304 -0.11 -15.08 22.99
CA GLY A 304 0.59 -15.27 21.72
C GLY A 304 0.93 -16.73 21.43
N LEU A 305 0.15 -17.67 21.97
CA LEU A 305 0.42 -19.12 21.82
C LEU A 305 -0.14 -19.68 20.51
N LEU A 306 -1.15 -19.02 19.95
CA LEU A 306 -1.82 -19.41 18.70
C LEU A 306 -1.08 -18.90 17.46
N THR A 307 0.16 -18.43 17.61
CA THR A 307 1.04 -17.93 16.55
C THR A 307 2.46 -18.41 16.80
N GLY A 308 3.21 -18.76 15.76
CA GLY A 308 4.59 -19.28 15.88
C GLY A 308 5.65 -18.23 16.22
N VAL A 309 5.24 -16.96 16.34
CA VAL A 309 6.11 -15.78 16.34
C VAL A 309 5.91 -14.97 17.62
N ASP A 310 6.96 -14.28 18.10
CA ASP A 310 6.96 -13.63 19.41
C ASP A 310 6.01 -12.43 19.55
N ALA A 311 5.68 -11.79 18.43
CA ALA A 311 4.61 -10.85 18.30
C ALA A 311 4.07 -10.92 16.86
N LEU A 312 2.75 -10.91 16.67
CA LEU A 312 2.21 -10.44 15.40
C LEU A 312 2.67 -8.98 15.22
N PRO A 313 3.07 -8.54 14.01
CA PRO A 313 3.33 -7.14 13.77
C PRO A 313 2.10 -6.34 14.18
N SER A 314 2.22 -5.59 15.27
CA SER A 314 1.22 -4.60 15.61
C SER A 314 1.39 -3.43 14.63
N GLY A 315 0.27 -2.94 14.12
CA GLY A 315 0.21 -1.59 13.57
C GLY A 315 0.14 -1.54 12.06
N TYR A 316 -0.95 -0.94 11.60
CA TYR A 316 -0.91 0.15 10.63
C TYR A 316 0.46 0.85 10.63
N PRO A 317 1.06 1.17 9.47
CA PRO A 317 2.27 2.01 9.45
C PRO A 317 2.02 3.23 10.34
N GLY A 318 2.79 3.33 11.42
CA GLY A 318 2.64 4.41 12.37
C GLY A 318 3.02 5.71 11.69
N MET A 319 2.26 6.78 11.93
CA MET A 319 2.78 8.11 11.68
C MET A 319 4.04 8.29 12.51
N ALA A 320 5.08 8.85 11.91
CA ALA A 320 6.19 9.39 12.64
C ALA A 320 5.65 10.33 13.72
N PRO A 321 6.28 10.36 14.91
CA PRO A 321 6.13 11.51 15.77
C PRO A 321 6.38 12.78 14.95
N PRO A 322 5.64 13.88 15.17
CA PRO A 322 5.75 15.12 14.37
C PRO A 322 7.15 15.72 14.23
N ASP A 323 8.13 15.23 15.01
CA ASP A 323 9.48 15.78 15.16
C ASP A 323 10.59 14.94 14.50
N ASP A 324 10.28 13.83 13.81
CA ASP A 324 11.31 13.10 13.05
C ASP A 324 11.64 13.84 11.75
N ALA A 325 12.67 14.70 11.80
CA ALA A 325 13.21 15.33 10.60
C ALA A 325 13.77 14.26 9.63
N PRO A 326 13.55 14.39 8.32
CA PRO A 326 14.11 13.46 7.36
C PRO A 326 15.64 13.51 7.34
N PRO A 327 16.30 12.39 7.02
CA PRO A 327 17.76 12.37 6.94
C PRO A 327 18.25 13.34 5.86
N PRO A 328 19.20 14.27 6.17
CA PRO A 328 19.65 15.29 5.22
C PRO A 328 20.23 14.73 3.91
N ALA A 329 20.84 13.54 3.96
CA ALA A 329 21.51 12.89 2.84
C ALA A 329 20.61 11.90 2.05
N ALA A 330 19.29 11.88 2.28
CA ALA A 330 18.40 10.95 1.60
C ALA A 330 18.02 11.40 0.18
N VAL A 331 17.87 10.41 -0.71
CA VAL A 331 17.33 10.61 -2.06
C VAL A 331 15.87 11.01 -1.98
N ARG A 332 15.47 12.04 -2.74
CA ARG A 332 14.09 12.52 -2.82
C ARG A 332 13.43 11.97 -4.08
N VAL A 333 12.28 11.32 -3.93
CA VAL A 333 11.49 10.79 -5.04
C VAL A 333 10.20 11.57 -5.13
N LEU A 334 9.96 12.16 -6.30
CA LEU A 334 8.72 12.84 -6.61
C LEU A 334 7.58 11.83 -6.72
N LEU A 335 6.49 12.09 -6.01
CA LEU A 335 5.23 11.39 -6.14
C LEU A 335 4.38 12.03 -7.24
N ARG A 336 3.83 11.20 -8.12
CA ARG A 336 2.71 11.61 -8.98
C ARG A 336 1.44 11.72 -8.14
N ASP A 337 0.38 12.26 -8.74
CA ASP A 337 -0.92 12.42 -8.06
C ASP A 337 -1.44 11.07 -7.55
N GLU A 338 -1.38 10.03 -8.38
CA GLU A 338 -1.83 8.68 -8.00
C GLU A 338 -0.96 8.10 -6.89
N ASP A 339 0.34 8.41 -6.87
CA ASP A 339 1.28 7.87 -5.90
C ASP A 339 1.04 8.47 -4.51
N LEU A 340 0.66 9.76 -4.40
CA LEU A 340 0.28 10.38 -3.13
C LEU A 340 -0.93 9.69 -2.50
N HIS A 341 -1.94 9.36 -3.31
CA HIS A 341 -3.08 8.59 -2.87
C HIS A 341 -2.69 7.17 -2.44
N TRP A 342 -1.75 6.51 -3.14
CA TRP A 342 -1.21 5.22 -2.70
C TRP A 342 -0.42 5.31 -1.39
N VAL A 343 0.34 6.38 -1.18
CA VAL A 343 1.01 6.68 0.09
C VAL A 343 -0.01 6.80 1.22
N GLN A 344 -1.12 7.51 1.00
CA GLN A 344 -2.21 7.60 1.99
C GLN A 344 -2.85 6.22 2.25
N VAL A 345 -3.17 5.47 1.19
CA VAL A 345 -3.73 4.11 1.27
C VAL A 345 -2.87 3.19 2.13
N LEU A 346 -1.56 3.20 1.90
CA LEU A 346 -0.58 2.42 2.65
C LEU A 346 -0.47 2.94 4.08
N GLY A 347 -0.23 4.24 4.24
CA GLY A 347 0.05 4.92 5.51
C GLY A 347 -1.09 4.88 6.52
N GLU A 348 -2.33 4.85 6.06
CA GLU A 348 -3.52 4.69 6.90
C GLU A 348 -3.98 3.22 7.01
N GLY A 349 -3.23 2.29 6.40
CA GLY A 349 -3.42 0.83 6.44
C GLY A 349 -4.72 0.30 5.82
N TRP A 350 -5.25 0.99 4.81
CA TRP A 350 -6.23 0.42 3.89
C TRP A 350 -5.67 -0.86 3.22
N ALA A 351 -4.37 -0.85 2.93
CA ALA A 351 -3.65 -1.97 2.36
C ALA A 351 -3.18 -3.04 3.37
N SER A 352 -3.51 -2.91 4.66
CA SER A 352 -3.07 -3.84 5.72
C SER A 352 -3.26 -5.32 5.32
N PRO A 353 -2.24 -6.19 5.54
CA PRO A 353 -1.02 -5.95 6.33
C PRO A 353 0.14 -5.29 5.56
N LEU A 354 -0.04 -4.90 4.29
CA LEU A 354 1.03 -4.27 3.52
C LEU A 354 1.46 -2.94 4.18
N ARG A 355 2.76 -2.80 4.47
CA ARG A 355 3.35 -1.66 5.23
C ARG A 355 4.02 -0.61 4.34
N GLY A 356 3.99 -0.77 3.03
CA GLY A 356 4.57 0.16 2.08
C GLY A 356 4.43 -0.33 0.64
N PHE A 357 5.14 0.29 -0.29
CA PHE A 357 5.09 -0.12 -1.69
C PHE A 357 5.59 -1.56 -1.84
N MET A 358 4.92 -2.33 -2.70
CA MET A 358 5.22 -3.74 -2.88
C MET A 358 6.67 -3.93 -3.33
N ARG A 359 7.42 -4.72 -2.55
CA ARG A 359 8.63 -5.39 -3.02
C ARG A 359 8.31 -6.36 -4.15
N GLU A 360 9.33 -6.76 -4.92
CA GLU A 360 9.15 -7.63 -6.10
C GLU A 360 8.33 -8.88 -5.76
N GLY A 361 8.62 -9.50 -4.61
CA GLY A 361 7.88 -10.67 -4.13
C GLY A 361 6.38 -10.46 -3.92
N ALA A 362 5.99 -9.37 -3.26
CA ALA A 362 4.59 -9.03 -3.04
C ALA A 362 3.91 -8.62 -4.35
N TYR A 363 4.65 -7.94 -5.24
CA TYR A 363 4.20 -7.53 -6.56
C TYR A 363 3.87 -8.74 -7.44
N LEU A 364 4.76 -9.72 -7.54
CA LEU A 364 4.52 -10.94 -8.31
C LEU A 364 3.35 -11.75 -7.73
N GLN A 365 3.27 -11.88 -6.40
CA GLN A 365 2.15 -12.58 -5.77
C GLN A 365 0.81 -11.88 -6.04
N CYS A 366 0.78 -10.55 -5.97
CA CYS A 366 -0.37 -9.74 -6.35
C CYS A 366 -0.77 -10.01 -7.81
N LEU A 367 0.17 -9.92 -8.75
CA LEU A 367 -0.06 -10.15 -10.18
C LEU A 367 -0.61 -11.54 -10.50
N HIS A 368 -0.05 -12.58 -9.90
CA HIS A 368 -0.37 -13.96 -10.25
C HIS A 368 -1.49 -14.58 -9.43
N PHE A 369 -1.66 -14.17 -8.18
CA PHE A 369 -2.56 -14.85 -7.23
C PHE A 369 -3.65 -13.94 -6.66
N SER A 370 -3.66 -12.66 -7.04
CA SER A 370 -4.54 -11.62 -6.46
C SER A 370 -4.51 -11.58 -4.93
N SER A 371 -3.43 -12.10 -4.34
CA SER A 371 -3.27 -12.29 -2.90
C SER A 371 -1.79 -12.40 -2.57
N VAL A 372 -1.45 -11.97 -1.36
CA VAL A 372 -0.11 -12.08 -0.80
C VAL A 372 -0.15 -13.00 0.41
N VAL A 373 0.92 -13.75 0.64
CA VAL A 373 1.09 -14.50 1.88
C VAL A 373 1.25 -13.49 3.03
N PHE A 374 0.53 -13.71 4.12
CA PHE A 374 0.72 -12.96 5.36
C PHE A 374 2.12 -13.21 5.89
N ASP A 375 3.03 -12.26 5.66
CA ASP A 375 4.37 -12.28 6.22
C ASP A 375 4.31 -11.70 7.64
N ALA A 376 4.04 -12.56 8.62
CA ALA A 376 3.99 -12.19 10.04
C ALA A 376 5.37 -11.78 10.59
N ASP A 377 6.45 -12.17 9.91
CA ASP A 377 7.81 -12.12 10.43
C ASP A 377 8.68 -11.09 9.73
N ASN A 378 8.17 -10.48 8.65
CA ASN A 378 8.99 -9.66 7.77
C ASN A 378 10.28 -10.42 7.40
N LEU A 379 10.18 -11.66 6.93
CA LEU A 379 11.35 -12.53 6.67
C LEU A 379 12.31 -11.96 5.61
N THR A 380 11.96 -10.83 4.98
CA THR A 380 12.90 -9.99 4.24
C THR A 380 13.97 -9.30 5.11
N ALA A 381 13.92 -9.40 6.43
CA ALA A 381 14.91 -8.86 7.36
C ALA A 381 16.08 -9.80 7.69
N GLY A 382 16.34 -10.82 6.87
CA GLY A 382 17.52 -11.68 6.99
C GLY A 382 18.65 -11.25 6.06
N SER A 383 19.35 -10.15 6.37
CA SER A 383 20.56 -9.70 5.64
C SER A 383 20.38 -9.59 4.11
N LEU A 384 19.44 -8.76 3.66
CA LEU A 384 19.39 -8.38 2.25
C LEU A 384 20.56 -7.44 1.93
N ASN A 385 21.45 -7.91 1.05
CA ASN A 385 22.27 -7.02 0.26
C ASN A 385 21.30 -6.14 -0.57
N PRO A 386 21.28 -4.80 -0.41
CA PRO A 386 20.37 -3.92 -1.15
C PRO A 386 20.55 -4.01 -2.68
N HIS A 387 21.61 -4.67 -3.14
CA HIS A 387 21.90 -4.92 -4.56
C HIS A 387 21.44 -6.30 -5.08
N ALA A 388 20.86 -7.17 -4.24
CA ALA A 388 20.42 -8.51 -4.65
C ALA A 388 18.91 -8.54 -4.92
N THR A 389 18.50 -9.06 -6.08
CA THR A 389 17.09 -9.32 -6.40
C THR A 389 16.53 -10.47 -5.57
N THR A 390 15.24 -10.40 -5.22
CA THR A 390 14.58 -11.44 -4.43
C THR A 390 14.49 -12.75 -5.25
N ASN A 391 15.31 -13.75 -4.92
CA ASN A 391 15.34 -15.04 -5.62
C ASN A 391 14.46 -16.11 -4.95
N PHE A 392 13.27 -16.36 -5.50
CA PHE A 392 12.35 -17.39 -5.01
C PHE A 392 12.80 -18.84 -5.25
N SER A 393 13.78 -19.07 -6.13
CA SER A 393 14.33 -20.41 -6.41
C SER A 393 15.07 -21.00 -5.21
N GLU A 394 15.52 -20.14 -4.30
CA GLU A 394 16.28 -20.49 -3.10
C GLU A 394 15.41 -20.50 -1.84
N TYR A 395 14.12 -20.16 -1.94
CA TYR A 395 13.18 -20.23 -0.83
C TYR A 395 12.78 -21.69 -0.55
N SER A 396 13.29 -22.23 0.55
CA SER A 396 12.85 -23.50 1.10
C SER A 396 11.41 -23.36 1.63
N THR A 397 10.47 -24.05 1.00
CA THR A 397 9.11 -24.24 1.54
C THR A 397 9.07 -25.21 2.73
N GLN A 398 10.22 -25.73 3.19
CA GLN A 398 10.27 -26.67 4.30
C GLN A 398 10.03 -26.00 5.67
N ASP A 399 10.29 -24.70 5.81
CA ASP A 399 10.30 -24.02 7.13
C ASP A 399 9.32 -22.84 7.24
N VAL A 400 8.57 -22.51 6.19
CA VAL A 400 7.53 -21.46 6.23
C VAL A 400 6.19 -22.15 6.41
N GLY A 401 5.48 -21.88 7.50
CA GLY A 401 4.11 -22.35 7.69
C GLY A 401 3.27 -22.03 6.45
N ARG A 402 2.25 -22.86 6.13
CA ARG A 402 1.29 -22.57 5.05
C ARG A 402 0.55 -21.28 5.39
N GLY A 403 1.14 -20.14 5.04
CA GLY A 403 0.72 -18.83 5.53
C GLY A 403 -0.70 -18.50 5.09
N THR A 404 -1.45 -17.82 5.96
CA THR A 404 -2.75 -17.25 5.61
C THR A 404 -2.54 -16.27 4.46
N ARG A 405 -3.29 -16.40 3.37
CA ARG A 405 -3.27 -15.42 2.27
C ARG A 405 -4.19 -14.26 2.58
N VAL A 406 -3.74 -13.05 2.28
CA VAL A 406 -4.56 -11.84 2.32
C VAL A 406 -4.90 -11.41 0.90
N ASN A 407 -6.16 -11.05 0.67
CA ASN A 407 -6.59 -10.52 -0.62
C ASN A 407 -5.81 -9.23 -0.93
N MET A 408 -5.11 -9.23 -2.05
CA MET A 408 -4.32 -8.08 -2.49
C MET A 408 -4.21 -8.08 -4.02
N PRO A 409 -5.28 -7.64 -4.71
CA PRO A 409 -5.47 -7.90 -6.12
C PRO A 409 -4.95 -6.75 -7.00
N ILE A 410 -4.58 -5.60 -6.44
CA ILE A 410 -4.07 -4.45 -7.21
C ILE A 410 -2.62 -4.17 -6.81
N PRO A 411 -1.69 -4.04 -7.79
CA PRO A 411 -0.32 -3.65 -7.50
C PRO A 411 -0.26 -2.25 -6.91
N ILE A 412 0.19 -2.14 -5.67
CA ILE A 412 0.50 -0.86 -5.01
C ILE A 412 2.01 -0.66 -5.07
N VAL A 413 2.47 0.06 -6.08
CA VAL A 413 3.88 0.19 -6.47
C VAL A 413 4.22 1.64 -6.77
N LEU A 414 5.48 2.03 -6.59
CA LEU A 414 5.99 3.37 -6.90
C LEU A 414 6.93 3.30 -8.10
N PRO A 415 6.52 3.76 -9.30
CA PRO A 415 7.38 3.74 -10.48
C PRO A 415 8.43 4.86 -10.45
N VAL A 416 9.64 4.56 -10.89
CA VAL A 416 10.78 5.49 -10.93
C VAL A 416 11.56 5.36 -12.25
N ASN A 417 12.14 6.45 -12.72
CA ASN A 417 12.97 6.47 -13.93
C ASN A 417 14.40 5.98 -13.64
N GLN A 418 15.22 5.85 -14.70
CA GLN A 418 16.61 5.40 -14.61
C GLN A 418 17.46 6.31 -13.71
N ALA A 419 17.35 7.63 -13.85
CA ALA A 419 18.09 8.59 -13.03
C ALA A 419 17.79 8.42 -11.53
N THR A 420 16.52 8.24 -11.17
CA THR A 420 16.09 8.00 -9.78
C THR A 420 16.59 6.65 -9.27
N LYS A 421 16.53 5.60 -10.09
CA LYS A 421 17.12 4.29 -9.75
C LYS A 421 18.62 4.43 -9.45
N ASP A 422 19.36 5.12 -10.30
CA ASP A 422 20.81 5.30 -10.11
C ASP A 422 21.09 6.12 -8.86
N ALA A 423 20.31 7.17 -8.58
CA ALA A 423 20.43 7.94 -7.35
C ALA A 423 20.21 7.07 -6.10
N ILE A 424 19.23 6.16 -6.12
CA ILE A 424 18.97 5.23 -5.00
C ILE A 424 20.11 4.22 -4.85
N LEU A 425 20.61 3.64 -5.95
CA LEU A 425 21.62 2.58 -5.92
C LEU A 425 23.04 3.06 -5.59
N HIS A 426 23.39 4.30 -5.94
CA HIS A 426 24.72 4.88 -5.70
C HIS A 426 24.80 5.72 -4.41
N ALA A 427 23.73 5.76 -3.62
CA ALA A 427 23.75 6.45 -2.33
C ALA A 427 24.53 5.62 -1.30
N ASP A 428 25.81 5.96 -1.10
CA ASP A 428 26.74 5.29 -0.16
C ASP A 428 26.24 5.16 1.30
N ALA A 429 25.17 5.88 1.68
CA ALA A 429 24.71 6.02 3.05
C ALA A 429 23.17 6.00 3.27
N ALA A 430 22.34 5.75 2.26
CA ALA A 430 20.89 5.95 2.39
C ALA A 430 20.07 4.64 2.42
N PRO A 431 19.77 4.06 3.61
CA PRO A 431 18.71 3.04 3.73
C PRO A 431 17.30 3.65 3.58
N HIS A 432 17.21 4.92 3.21
CA HIS A 432 16.00 5.72 3.27
C HIS A 432 15.84 6.61 2.03
N VAL A 433 14.61 6.67 1.51
CA VAL A 433 14.17 7.56 0.45
C VAL A 433 13.08 8.46 1.00
N VAL A 434 13.14 9.76 0.72
CA VAL A 434 12.10 10.72 1.10
C VAL A 434 11.12 10.86 -0.05
N LEU A 435 9.84 10.63 0.22
CA LEU A 435 8.76 10.76 -0.75
C LEU A 435 8.19 12.17 -0.70
N VAL A 436 8.22 12.87 -1.83
CA VAL A 436 7.89 14.30 -1.94
C VAL A 436 6.67 14.45 -2.83
N SER A 437 5.63 15.13 -2.35
CA SER A 437 4.44 15.44 -3.17
C SER A 437 4.74 16.53 -4.21
N ARG A 438 3.81 16.73 -5.16
CA ARG A 438 3.93 17.78 -6.19
C ARG A 438 3.99 19.20 -5.64
N THR A 439 3.55 19.44 -4.41
CA THR A 439 3.65 20.76 -3.76
C THR A 439 5.01 20.97 -3.07
N GLY A 440 5.98 20.07 -3.26
CA GLY A 440 7.32 20.11 -2.66
C GLY A 440 7.37 19.61 -1.21
N ASP A 441 6.32 18.92 -0.82
CA ASP A 441 5.94 18.66 0.55
C ASP A 441 6.41 17.24 0.91
N GLU A 442 7.31 17.08 1.88
CA GLU A 442 7.85 15.77 2.28
C GLU A 442 6.76 15.00 3.07
N VAL A 443 6.35 13.83 2.55
CA VAL A 443 5.14 13.13 3.03
C VAL A 443 5.49 11.86 3.82
N ALA A 444 6.49 11.11 3.36
CA ALA A 444 6.82 9.82 3.94
C ALA A 444 8.28 9.45 3.72
N LEU A 445 8.81 8.62 4.62
CA LEU A 445 10.09 7.94 4.47
C LEU A 445 9.83 6.52 3.95
N LEU A 446 10.47 6.13 2.86
CA LEU A 446 10.53 4.75 2.40
C LEU A 446 11.85 4.13 2.87
N THR A 447 11.76 3.05 3.64
CA THR A 447 12.90 2.40 4.29
C THR A 447 13.24 1.08 3.60
N ASN A 448 14.54 0.77 3.54
CA ASN A 448 15.11 -0.41 2.89
C ASN A 448 14.62 -0.56 1.43
N PRO A 449 14.84 0.44 0.56
CA PRO A 449 14.36 0.40 -0.82
C PRO A 449 14.89 -0.82 -1.58
N GLU A 450 14.04 -1.43 -2.40
CA GLU A 450 14.38 -2.44 -3.40
C GLU A 450 13.89 -1.93 -4.76
N VAL A 451 14.79 -1.81 -5.73
CA VAL A 451 14.46 -1.35 -7.08
C VAL A 451 14.48 -2.53 -8.05
N PHE A 452 13.39 -2.74 -8.80
CA PHE A 452 13.23 -3.87 -9.74
C PHE A 452 12.49 -3.43 -11.02
N ASP A 453 12.49 -4.29 -12.05
CA ASP A 453 11.92 -3.96 -13.36
C ASP A 453 10.38 -3.84 -13.31
N HIS A 454 9.83 -2.81 -13.94
CA HIS A 454 8.39 -2.59 -13.97
C HIS A 454 7.65 -3.58 -14.89
N ARG A 455 8.24 -3.95 -16.02
CA ARG A 455 7.63 -4.86 -17.03
C ARG A 455 6.19 -4.45 -17.36
N LYS A 456 6.01 -3.20 -17.80
CA LYS A 456 4.71 -2.52 -17.96
C LYS A 456 3.67 -3.35 -18.72
N GLU A 457 4.04 -3.95 -19.85
CA GLU A 457 3.13 -4.77 -20.67
C GLU A 457 2.56 -5.97 -19.90
N GLU A 458 3.42 -6.68 -19.16
CA GLU A 458 3.01 -7.80 -18.33
C GLU A 458 2.12 -7.34 -17.17
N ARG A 459 2.48 -6.24 -16.50
CA ARG A 459 1.67 -5.63 -15.43
C ARG A 459 0.27 -5.30 -15.95
N ILE A 460 0.19 -4.63 -17.10
CA ILE A 460 -1.07 -4.19 -17.71
C ILE A 460 -1.92 -5.41 -18.04
N THR A 461 -1.37 -6.35 -18.81
CA THR A 461 -2.12 -7.52 -19.28
C THR A 461 -2.66 -8.35 -18.12
N ARG A 462 -1.88 -8.56 -17.06
CA ARG A 462 -2.33 -9.32 -15.87
C ARG A 462 -3.29 -8.54 -14.98
N THR A 463 -3.21 -7.21 -14.99
CA THR A 463 -4.07 -6.37 -14.15
C THR A 463 -5.44 -6.14 -14.76
N PHE A 464 -5.48 -5.84 -16.05
CA PHE A 464 -6.68 -5.43 -16.76
C PHE A 464 -7.31 -6.56 -17.57
N GLY A 465 -6.58 -7.65 -17.82
CA GLY A 465 -7.02 -8.72 -18.72
C GLY A 465 -6.98 -8.36 -20.21
N ALA A 466 -6.57 -7.13 -20.54
CA ALA A 466 -6.38 -6.65 -21.89
C ALA A 466 -5.28 -5.57 -21.94
N PHE A 467 -4.72 -5.35 -23.13
CA PHE A 467 -3.75 -4.30 -23.40
C PHE A 467 -4.42 -3.20 -24.24
N ASP A 468 -5.19 -2.34 -23.57
CA ASP A 468 -5.93 -1.23 -24.18
C ASP A 468 -5.19 0.09 -23.90
N LEU A 469 -4.55 0.68 -24.92
CA LEU A 469 -3.81 1.95 -24.78
C LEU A 469 -4.72 3.17 -24.62
N GLY A 470 -6.01 3.08 -24.91
CA GLY A 470 -6.98 4.13 -24.62
C GLY A 470 -7.50 4.07 -23.18
N HIS A 471 -7.20 3.02 -22.43
CA HIS A 471 -7.57 2.92 -21.02
C HIS A 471 -6.75 3.93 -20.17
N PRO A 472 -7.39 4.81 -19.38
CA PRO A 472 -6.70 5.97 -18.80
C PRO A 472 -5.66 5.58 -17.74
N TYR A 473 -5.91 4.57 -16.90
CA TYR A 473 -4.89 4.07 -15.97
C TYR A 473 -3.77 3.27 -16.67
N VAL A 474 -4.03 2.70 -17.86
CA VAL A 474 -3.00 2.02 -18.65
C VAL A 474 -2.06 3.06 -19.24
N GLN A 475 -2.57 4.19 -19.72
CA GLN A 475 -1.76 5.35 -20.13
C GLN A 475 -0.90 5.87 -18.98
N ALA A 476 -1.45 5.97 -17.76
CA ALA A 476 -0.69 6.35 -16.57
C ALA A 476 0.43 5.36 -16.22
N ILE A 477 0.26 4.06 -16.50
CA ILE A 477 1.35 3.07 -16.35
C ILE A 477 2.38 3.21 -17.47
N GLN A 478 1.94 3.38 -18.72
CA GLN A 478 2.82 3.50 -19.88
C GLN A 478 3.76 4.70 -19.78
N THR A 479 3.24 5.83 -19.31
CA THR A 479 3.99 7.09 -19.14
C THR A 479 4.84 7.14 -17.86
N SER A 480 4.68 6.17 -16.96
CA SER A 480 5.45 6.12 -15.70
C SER A 480 6.88 5.58 -15.89
N GLY A 481 7.69 5.56 -14.83
CA GLY A 481 9.06 5.04 -14.88
C GLY A 481 9.19 3.56 -15.26
N GLU A 482 10.37 3.18 -15.76
CA GLU A 482 10.71 1.81 -16.20
C GLU A 482 11.00 0.84 -15.03
N TYR A 483 11.22 1.37 -13.84
CA TYR A 483 11.51 0.62 -12.63
C TYR A 483 10.44 0.85 -11.58
N LEU A 484 10.35 -0.06 -10.62
CA LEU A 484 9.53 0.06 -9.43
C LEU A 484 10.43 0.08 -8.20
N VAL A 485 10.10 0.92 -7.22
CA VAL A 485 10.72 0.88 -5.89
C VAL A 485 9.73 0.35 -4.86
N GLY A 486 10.12 -0.73 -4.18
CA GLY A 486 9.43 -1.32 -3.05
C GLY A 486 10.13 -1.01 -1.73
N GLY A 487 9.39 -1.02 -0.63
CA GLY A 487 9.94 -0.73 0.70
C GLY A 487 8.85 -0.39 1.71
N GLU A 488 9.21 -0.33 3.00
CA GLU A 488 8.24 0.05 4.03
C GLU A 488 8.12 1.56 4.13
N ILE A 489 6.89 2.08 4.20
CA ILE A 489 6.70 3.52 4.36
C ILE A 489 6.41 3.87 5.81
N LYS A 490 6.95 5.01 6.24
CA LYS A 490 6.61 5.70 7.48
C LYS A 490 6.13 7.09 7.11
N LEU A 491 4.87 7.41 7.38
CA LEU A 491 4.34 8.76 7.14
C LEU A 491 5.08 9.75 8.03
N LEU A 492 5.60 10.85 7.48
CA LEU A 492 6.18 11.95 8.27
C LEU A 492 5.08 12.81 8.89
N ARG A 493 3.94 12.89 8.21
CA ARG A 493 2.73 13.61 8.64
C ARG A 493 1.49 12.98 8.02
N ARG A 494 0.31 13.36 8.54
CA ARG A 494 -0.97 12.97 7.92
C ARG A 494 -1.02 13.53 6.50
N VAL A 495 -1.44 12.71 5.54
CA VAL A 495 -1.66 13.18 4.18
C VAL A 495 -2.90 14.09 4.19
N THR A 496 -2.71 15.33 3.78
CA THR A 496 -3.77 16.33 3.60
C THR A 496 -3.70 16.86 2.18
N TYR A 497 -4.87 17.14 1.60
CA TYR A 497 -4.97 17.70 0.24
C TYR A 497 -5.25 19.20 0.28
N ASN A 498 -5.64 19.71 1.46
CA ASN A 498 -6.06 21.10 1.71
C ASN A 498 -7.25 21.54 0.86
N ASP A 499 -7.94 20.62 0.18
CA ASP A 499 -8.99 20.89 -0.80
C ASP A 499 -10.39 21.16 -0.19
N GLY A 500 -10.45 21.40 1.13
CA GLY A 500 -11.71 21.57 1.87
C GLY A 500 -12.46 20.26 2.19
N LEU A 501 -11.97 19.11 1.71
CA LEU A 501 -12.61 17.81 1.88
C LEU A 501 -11.91 16.90 2.91
N ASP A 502 -10.78 17.33 3.48
CA ASP A 502 -10.00 16.52 4.44
C ASP A 502 -10.81 16.06 5.66
N LYS A 503 -11.83 16.83 6.06
CA LYS A 503 -12.79 16.45 7.13
C LYS A 503 -13.58 15.16 6.83
N PHE A 504 -13.67 14.77 5.57
CA PHE A 504 -14.32 13.52 5.14
C PHE A 504 -13.33 12.36 4.92
N ARG A 505 -12.02 12.60 4.97
CA ARG A 505 -10.98 11.57 4.79
C ARG A 505 -10.66 10.90 6.13
N LEU A 506 -11.62 10.13 6.63
CA LEU A 506 -11.45 9.35 7.86
C LEU A 506 -10.59 8.11 7.58
N THR A 507 -9.60 7.88 8.43
CA THR A 507 -8.78 6.66 8.41
C THR A 507 -9.63 5.43 8.77
N PRO A 508 -9.16 4.20 8.48
CA PRO A 508 -9.82 2.98 8.93
C PRO A 508 -10.07 2.92 10.44
N SER A 509 -9.14 3.43 11.25
CA SER A 509 -9.29 3.49 12.71
C SER A 509 -10.33 4.51 13.15
N GLU A 510 -10.35 5.70 12.53
CA GLU A 510 -11.37 6.73 12.80
C GLU A 510 -12.76 6.26 12.37
N LEU A 511 -12.89 5.54 11.26
CA LEU A 511 -14.14 4.94 10.81
C LEU A 511 -14.67 3.91 11.80
N ARG A 512 -13.82 2.98 12.26
CA ARG A 512 -14.19 1.99 13.28
C ARG A 512 -14.69 2.67 14.55
N ALA A 513 -13.94 3.66 15.05
CA ALA A 513 -14.35 4.44 16.22
C ALA A 513 -15.69 5.16 16.00
N LYS A 514 -15.93 5.67 14.78
CA LYS A 514 -17.21 6.32 14.43
C LYS A 514 -18.37 5.31 14.38
N PHE A 515 -18.16 4.11 13.85
CA PHE A 515 -19.18 3.05 13.86
C PHE A 515 -19.49 2.58 15.29
N ASP A 516 -18.47 2.42 16.12
CA ASP A 516 -18.61 2.06 17.54
C ASP A 516 -19.39 3.15 18.30
N ALA A 517 -19.07 4.43 18.06
CA ALA A 517 -19.77 5.57 18.67
C ALA A 517 -21.25 5.67 18.25
N LEU A 518 -21.58 5.23 17.04
CA LEU A 518 -22.96 5.13 16.57
C LEU A 518 -23.68 3.88 17.10
N GLY A 519 -22.99 2.98 17.79
CA GLY A 519 -23.55 1.71 18.26
C GLY A 519 -23.93 0.78 17.12
N ALA A 520 -23.17 0.78 16.03
CA ALA A 520 -23.45 -0.05 14.86
C ALA A 520 -23.27 -1.54 15.19
N ASP A 521 -24.28 -2.37 14.93
CA ASP A 521 -24.18 -3.83 15.04
C ASP A 521 -23.96 -4.53 13.69
N ALA A 522 -24.14 -3.80 12.59
CA ALA A 522 -23.67 -4.14 11.25
C ALA A 522 -23.27 -2.88 10.49
N VAL A 523 -22.19 -2.95 9.70
CA VAL A 523 -21.79 -1.86 8.81
C VAL A 523 -21.92 -2.28 7.36
N LEU A 524 -22.75 -1.56 6.60
CA LEU A 524 -22.99 -1.76 5.18
C LEU A 524 -22.18 -0.75 4.37
N ALA A 525 -21.15 -1.19 3.65
CA ALA A 525 -20.36 -0.31 2.81
C ALA A 525 -20.91 -0.22 1.37
N PHE A 526 -21.10 1.00 0.90
CA PHE A 526 -21.46 1.30 -0.49
C PHE A 526 -20.35 2.13 -1.16
N GLN A 527 -19.59 1.48 -2.03
CA GLN A 527 -18.58 2.13 -2.87
C GLN A 527 -19.26 2.92 -4.00
N THR A 528 -18.85 4.16 -4.22
CA THR A 528 -19.27 4.94 -5.39
C THR A 528 -18.16 5.82 -5.94
N ARG A 529 -18.11 5.95 -7.27
CA ARG A 529 -17.30 6.98 -7.96
C ARG A 529 -18.17 8.02 -8.68
N ASN A 530 -19.49 7.85 -8.62
CA ASN A 530 -20.48 8.66 -9.34
C ASN A 530 -21.38 9.42 -8.37
N PRO A 531 -22.05 10.50 -8.82
CA PRO A 531 -23.14 11.12 -8.06
C PRO A 531 -24.19 10.09 -7.65
N THR A 532 -24.73 10.24 -6.44
CA THR A 532 -25.76 9.34 -5.93
C THR A 532 -27.12 9.77 -6.49
N HIS A 533 -27.86 8.84 -7.10
CA HIS A 533 -29.22 9.07 -7.58
C HIS A 533 -30.17 8.07 -6.92
N ALA A 534 -31.49 8.19 -7.19
CA ALA A 534 -32.53 7.38 -6.56
C ALA A 534 -32.28 5.86 -6.66
N GLY A 535 -31.69 5.40 -7.77
CA GLY A 535 -31.25 4.01 -7.95
C GLY A 535 -30.25 3.56 -6.90
N HIS A 536 -29.17 4.32 -6.67
CA HIS A 536 -28.20 4.03 -5.62
C HIS A 536 -28.83 4.09 -4.22
N ALA A 537 -29.66 5.11 -3.97
CA ALA A 537 -30.39 5.25 -2.70
C ALA A 537 -31.30 4.05 -2.41
N TYR A 538 -32.00 3.54 -3.43
CA TYR A 538 -32.81 2.33 -3.31
C TYR A 538 -31.97 1.11 -2.88
N LEU A 539 -30.82 0.88 -3.51
CA LEU A 539 -29.94 -0.24 -3.14
C LEU A 539 -29.45 -0.14 -1.69
N MET A 540 -29.08 1.07 -1.26
CA MET A 540 -28.63 1.32 0.11
C MET A 540 -29.74 1.11 1.13
N ASN A 541 -30.94 1.63 0.86
CA ASN A 541 -32.11 1.49 1.73
C ASN A 541 -32.61 0.04 1.81
N GLN A 542 -32.67 -0.68 0.69
CA GLN A 542 -33.03 -2.10 0.68
C GLN A 542 -31.98 -2.96 1.41
N GLY A 543 -30.68 -2.65 1.26
CA GLY A 543 -29.63 -3.32 2.02
C GLY A 543 -29.78 -3.13 3.52
N ARG A 544 -30.09 -1.90 3.96
CA ARG A 544 -30.41 -1.60 5.36
C ARG A 544 -31.63 -2.39 5.83
N GLN A 545 -32.73 -2.35 5.08
CA GLN A 545 -33.97 -3.05 5.45
C GLN A 545 -33.74 -4.56 5.57
N TRP A 546 -33.01 -5.15 4.62
CA TRP A 546 -32.66 -6.56 4.68
C TRP A 546 -31.88 -6.91 5.96
N LEU A 547 -30.93 -6.07 6.39
CA LEU A 547 -30.21 -6.26 7.66
C LEU A 547 -31.15 -6.20 8.87
N LEU A 548 -32.09 -5.25 8.90
CA LEU A 548 -33.11 -5.19 9.95
C LEU A 548 -33.94 -6.49 9.99
N ASP A 549 -34.31 -7.01 8.82
CA ASP A 549 -35.07 -8.25 8.69
C ASP A 549 -34.25 -9.48 9.14
N GLN A 550 -32.92 -9.45 9.00
CA GLN A 550 -32.02 -10.47 9.57
C GLN A 550 -31.85 -10.36 11.09
N GLY A 551 -32.42 -9.33 11.72
CA GLY A 551 -32.46 -9.17 13.17
C GLY A 551 -31.48 -8.15 13.75
N PHE A 552 -30.62 -7.55 12.92
CA PHE A 552 -29.79 -6.41 13.33
C PHE A 552 -30.67 -5.25 13.80
N LYS A 553 -30.23 -4.53 14.81
CA LYS A 553 -30.96 -3.45 15.49
C LYS A 553 -30.52 -2.08 15.01
N ASN A 554 -29.24 -1.92 14.67
CA ASN A 554 -28.69 -0.65 14.25
C ASN A 554 -27.65 -0.84 13.13
N PRO A 555 -28.07 -1.32 11.95
CA PRO A 555 -27.21 -1.30 10.80
C PRO A 555 -26.80 0.16 10.51
N VAL A 556 -25.56 0.40 10.09
CA VAL A 556 -25.08 1.73 9.68
C VAL A 556 -24.59 1.64 8.25
N LEU A 557 -25.06 2.56 7.41
CA LEU A 557 -24.58 2.73 6.05
C LEU A 557 -23.27 3.52 6.07
N TRP A 558 -22.24 3.00 5.43
CA TRP A 558 -21.08 3.79 5.04
C TRP A 558 -21.17 4.13 3.56
N LEU A 559 -21.58 5.37 3.27
CA LEU A 559 -21.51 5.94 1.94
C LEU A 559 -20.06 6.33 1.67
N SER A 560 -19.41 5.57 0.80
CA SER A 560 -17.95 5.58 0.64
C SER A 560 -17.55 6.06 -0.75
N PRO A 561 -17.64 7.38 -1.04
CA PRO A 561 -17.16 7.91 -2.31
C PRO A 561 -15.64 7.71 -2.44
N LEU A 562 -15.21 7.22 -3.60
CA LEU A 562 -13.80 7.19 -3.98
C LEU A 562 -13.29 8.62 -4.18
N GLY A 563 -12.15 8.94 -3.58
CA GLY A 563 -11.54 10.26 -3.66
C GLY A 563 -10.05 10.27 -3.99
N GLY A 564 -9.51 9.16 -4.50
CA GLY A 564 -8.27 9.20 -5.25
C GLY A 564 -8.48 9.65 -6.71
N TRP A 565 -7.42 9.51 -7.51
CA TRP A 565 -7.45 9.80 -8.95
C TRP A 565 -8.61 9.11 -9.68
N THR A 566 -9.26 9.84 -10.58
CA THR A 566 -10.32 9.37 -11.49
C THR A 566 -10.06 9.92 -12.89
N LYS A 567 -10.62 9.27 -13.93
CA LYS A 567 -10.49 9.72 -15.32
C LYS A 567 -11.20 11.06 -15.56
N ASP A 568 -10.74 11.81 -16.55
CA ASP A 568 -11.12 13.22 -16.77
C ASP A 568 -12.61 13.47 -17.02
N ASP A 569 -13.35 12.51 -17.58
CA ASP A 569 -14.78 12.67 -17.86
C ASP A 569 -15.68 12.31 -16.67
N ASP A 570 -15.12 11.77 -15.58
CA ASP A 570 -15.87 11.54 -14.34
C ASP A 570 -16.17 12.85 -13.60
N VAL A 571 -17.21 12.81 -12.77
CA VAL A 571 -17.60 13.98 -11.98
C VAL A 571 -16.55 14.20 -10.88
N PRO A 572 -15.99 15.40 -10.72
CA PRO A 572 -14.97 15.71 -9.73
C PRO A 572 -15.42 15.38 -8.30
N LEU A 573 -14.45 15.08 -7.45
CA LEU A 573 -14.69 14.59 -6.09
C LEU A 573 -15.49 15.59 -5.24
N ASP A 574 -15.13 16.86 -5.28
CA ASP A 574 -15.80 17.94 -4.58
C ASP A 574 -17.28 18.03 -4.97
N VAL A 575 -17.59 18.02 -6.26
CA VAL A 575 -18.96 18.06 -6.76
C VAL A 575 -19.73 16.84 -6.25
N ARG A 576 -19.13 15.65 -6.29
CA ARG A 576 -19.75 14.43 -5.75
C ARG A 576 -20.00 14.53 -4.25
N VAL A 577 -19.01 14.93 -3.45
CA VAL A 577 -19.14 14.98 -1.99
C VAL A 577 -20.19 16.01 -1.56
N HIS A 578 -20.19 17.22 -2.13
CA HIS A 578 -21.23 18.21 -1.84
C HIS A 578 -22.61 17.74 -2.31
N GLN A 579 -22.69 17.00 -3.42
CA GLN A 579 -23.93 16.37 -3.86
C GLN A 579 -24.41 15.28 -2.89
N HIS A 580 -23.50 14.52 -2.27
CA HIS A 580 -23.84 13.53 -1.24
C HIS A 580 -24.25 14.22 0.07
N GLU A 581 -23.62 15.33 0.46
CA GLU A 581 -24.07 16.15 1.59
C GLU A 581 -25.49 16.68 1.36
N ALA A 582 -25.79 17.20 0.16
CA ALA A 582 -27.13 17.67 -0.19
C ALA A 582 -28.20 16.56 -0.06
N ILE A 583 -27.86 15.32 -0.43
CA ILE A 583 -28.72 14.16 -0.24
C ILE A 583 -29.00 13.87 1.24
N LEU A 584 -27.98 13.94 2.09
CA LEU A 584 -28.12 13.70 3.52
C LEU A 584 -28.86 14.84 4.24
N GLN A 585 -28.73 16.07 3.75
CA GLN A 585 -29.44 17.24 4.29
C GLN A 585 -30.93 17.25 3.91
N ASP A 586 -31.26 16.83 2.68
CA ASP A 586 -32.65 16.66 2.24
C ASP A 586 -33.40 15.64 3.11
N GLY A 587 -32.71 14.56 3.52
CA GLY A 587 -33.25 13.53 4.40
C GLY A 587 -34.32 12.64 3.77
N GLY A 588 -34.75 12.92 2.54
CA GLY A 588 -35.75 12.13 1.81
C GLY A 588 -35.20 10.89 1.12
N MET A 589 -33.92 10.90 0.73
CA MET A 589 -33.28 9.79 0.00
C MET A 589 -32.48 8.83 0.89
N LEU A 590 -31.71 9.36 1.84
CA LEU A 590 -30.91 8.59 2.78
C LEU A 590 -31.08 9.19 4.19
N ASP A 591 -31.17 8.31 5.18
CA ASP A 591 -31.25 8.72 6.59
C ASP A 591 -29.88 9.18 7.11
N PRO A 592 -29.70 10.46 7.47
CA PRO A 592 -28.43 10.97 7.98
C PRO A 592 -28.06 10.39 9.35
N ALA A 593 -29.04 9.98 10.18
CA ALA A 593 -28.77 9.44 11.52
C ALA A 593 -28.08 8.08 11.47
N SER A 594 -28.29 7.34 10.38
CA SER A 594 -27.74 5.99 10.19
C SER A 594 -26.78 5.87 9.01
N THR A 595 -26.26 7.01 8.54
CA THR A 595 -25.30 7.09 7.44
C THR A 595 -24.02 7.82 7.83
N VAL A 596 -22.88 7.20 7.55
CA VAL A 596 -21.55 7.82 7.61
C VAL A 596 -21.09 8.11 6.18
N LEU A 597 -20.95 9.40 5.86
CA LEU A 597 -20.24 9.86 4.66
C LEU A 597 -18.75 9.95 4.96
N SER A 598 -17.93 9.21 4.23
CA SER A 598 -16.46 9.28 4.33
C SER A 598 -15.79 8.89 3.03
N ILE A 599 -14.85 9.72 2.59
CA ILE A 599 -14.04 9.52 1.39
C ILE A 599 -13.10 8.33 1.60
N TRP A 600 -12.99 7.49 0.58
CA TRP A 600 -11.98 6.45 0.49
C TRP A 600 -10.85 6.90 -0.44
N PRO A 601 -9.58 6.95 0.01
CA PRO A 601 -8.53 7.70 -0.67
C PRO A 601 -7.89 7.01 -1.88
N SER A 602 -8.24 5.75 -2.17
CA SER A 602 -7.59 4.99 -3.26
C SER A 602 -7.81 5.62 -4.63
N PRO A 603 -6.80 5.59 -5.52
CA PRO A 603 -7.00 5.79 -6.96
C PRO A 603 -8.01 4.79 -7.51
N MET A 604 -8.78 5.21 -8.51
CA MET A 604 -9.64 4.35 -9.32
C MET A 604 -8.82 3.76 -10.46
N VAL A 605 -8.65 2.44 -10.46
CA VAL A 605 -7.82 1.75 -11.46
C VAL A 605 -8.62 1.42 -12.73
N TYR A 606 -9.93 1.25 -12.62
CA TYR A 606 -10.84 0.73 -13.65
C TYR A 606 -10.54 -0.71 -14.09
N ALA A 607 -10.06 -1.55 -13.15
CA ALA A 607 -9.67 -2.95 -13.42
C ALA A 607 -10.78 -3.97 -13.08
N GLY A 608 -12.04 -3.55 -13.08
CA GLY A 608 -13.20 -4.44 -13.05
C GLY A 608 -13.18 -5.50 -11.94
N PRO A 609 -13.28 -6.82 -12.26
CA PRO A 609 -13.29 -7.90 -11.28
C PRO A 609 -12.06 -7.99 -10.37
N ARG A 610 -10.91 -7.47 -10.80
CA ARG A 610 -9.70 -7.44 -9.99
C ARG A 610 -9.74 -6.29 -8.99
N GLU A 611 -10.28 -5.15 -9.40
CA GLU A 611 -10.36 -3.97 -8.54
C GLU A 611 -11.50 -4.03 -7.51
N VAL A 612 -12.65 -4.64 -7.84
CA VAL A 612 -13.75 -4.76 -6.87
C VAL A 612 -13.35 -5.55 -5.63
N GLN A 613 -12.42 -6.49 -5.77
CA GLN A 613 -11.78 -7.18 -4.64
C GLN A 613 -11.03 -6.20 -3.73
N TRP A 614 -10.23 -5.29 -4.31
CA TRP A 614 -9.53 -4.23 -3.59
C TRP A 614 -10.50 -3.26 -2.89
N HIS A 615 -11.60 -2.91 -3.57
CA HIS A 615 -12.66 -2.07 -3.01
C HIS A 615 -13.26 -2.72 -1.76
N ALA A 616 -13.67 -3.99 -1.84
CA ALA A 616 -14.26 -4.72 -0.73
C ALA A 616 -13.26 -4.96 0.42
N LYS A 617 -12.02 -5.36 0.08
CA LYS A 617 -10.96 -5.61 1.07
C LYS A 617 -10.63 -4.36 1.89
N SER A 618 -10.54 -3.19 1.25
CA SER A 618 -10.30 -1.93 1.95
C SER A 618 -11.41 -1.59 2.94
N ARG A 619 -12.67 -1.89 2.58
CA ARG A 619 -13.84 -1.66 3.45
C ARG A 619 -13.86 -2.62 4.63
N LYS A 620 -13.50 -3.90 4.40
CA LYS A 620 -13.28 -4.88 5.47
C LYS A 620 -12.22 -4.39 6.46
N ASN A 621 -11.11 -3.83 5.98
CA ASN A 621 -10.06 -3.24 6.81
C ASN A 621 -10.51 -2.03 7.64
N ALA A 622 -11.56 -1.33 7.22
CA ALA A 622 -12.18 -0.22 7.97
C ALA A 622 -13.42 -0.65 8.79
N GLY A 623 -13.74 -1.94 8.85
CA GLY A 623 -14.79 -2.46 9.75
C GLY A 623 -16.15 -2.70 9.10
N ALA A 624 -16.26 -2.62 7.78
CA ALA A 624 -17.49 -3.03 7.09
C ALA A 624 -17.76 -4.53 7.28
N SER A 625 -18.99 -4.88 7.66
CA SER A 625 -19.47 -6.26 7.79
C SER A 625 -20.08 -6.78 6.48
N TYR A 626 -20.65 -5.87 5.69
CA TYR A 626 -21.30 -6.12 4.41
C TYR A 626 -20.76 -5.17 3.33
N PHE A 627 -20.62 -5.66 2.11
CA PHE A 627 -20.23 -4.88 0.93
C PHE A 627 -21.29 -5.00 -0.16
N VAL A 628 -21.77 -3.87 -0.65
CA VAL A 628 -22.72 -3.84 -1.77
C VAL A 628 -21.95 -3.93 -3.08
N VAL A 629 -22.33 -4.88 -3.94
CA VAL A 629 -21.76 -5.05 -5.27
C VAL A 629 -22.87 -5.21 -6.32
N GLY A 630 -22.78 -4.43 -7.40
CA GLY A 630 -23.73 -4.44 -8.53
C GLY A 630 -23.16 -5.10 -9.79
N ARG A 631 -23.79 -4.82 -10.94
CA ARG A 631 -23.29 -5.17 -12.29
C ARG A 631 -22.10 -4.28 -12.65
N ASP A 632 -21.12 -4.87 -13.32
CA ASP A 632 -19.92 -4.24 -13.86
C ASP A 632 -19.17 -3.35 -12.84
N PRO A 633 -18.90 -3.85 -11.62
CA PRO A 633 -18.25 -3.04 -10.61
C PRO A 633 -16.83 -2.73 -11.05
N ALA A 634 -16.44 -1.46 -10.91
CA ALA A 634 -15.15 -0.95 -11.34
C ALA A 634 -14.84 -1.10 -12.85
N GLY A 635 -15.86 -1.32 -13.67
CA GLY A 635 -15.69 -1.43 -15.12
C GLY A 635 -15.54 -0.10 -15.85
N ILE A 636 -15.14 -0.22 -17.11
CA ILE A 636 -14.99 0.83 -18.11
C ILE A 636 -15.36 0.28 -19.48
N LYS A 637 -15.68 1.17 -20.42
CA LYS A 637 -15.86 0.82 -21.83
C LYS A 637 -14.52 0.60 -22.51
N ARG A 638 -14.49 -0.27 -23.52
CA ARG A 638 -13.34 -0.46 -24.39
C ARG A 638 -13.06 0.80 -25.21
N SER A 639 -11.78 1.10 -25.47
CA SER A 639 -11.42 2.24 -26.32
C SER A 639 -11.47 1.92 -27.82
N ASP A 640 -11.24 0.66 -28.20
CA ASP A 640 -11.19 0.21 -29.59
C ASP A 640 -12.58 -0.04 -30.18
N VAL A 641 -13.54 -0.45 -29.35
CA VAL A 641 -14.95 -0.61 -29.71
C VAL A 641 -15.80 0.27 -28.79
N PRO A 642 -16.10 1.52 -29.20
CA PRO A 642 -16.98 2.40 -28.45
C PRO A 642 -18.31 1.68 -28.16
N ASP A 643 -18.79 1.81 -26.92
CA ASP A 643 -20.03 1.20 -26.37
C ASP A 643 -19.95 -0.25 -25.84
N GLU A 644 -18.85 -0.98 -26.03
CA GLU A 644 -18.68 -2.30 -25.40
C GLU A 644 -18.06 -2.21 -23.99
N ASP A 645 -18.60 -2.98 -23.04
CA ASP A 645 -18.02 -3.12 -21.69
C ASP A 645 -16.70 -3.91 -21.78
N MET A 646 -15.64 -3.44 -21.13
CA MET A 646 -14.34 -4.16 -21.08
C MET A 646 -14.44 -5.48 -20.30
N TYR A 647 -15.39 -5.56 -19.37
CA TYR A 647 -15.61 -6.72 -18.51
C TYR A 647 -17.05 -7.21 -18.64
N ALA A 648 -17.24 -8.53 -18.53
CA ALA A 648 -18.57 -9.08 -18.42
C ALA A 648 -19.23 -8.61 -17.11
N GLY A 649 -20.49 -8.17 -17.21
CA GLY A 649 -21.17 -7.46 -16.12
C GLY A 649 -21.30 -8.21 -14.79
N ASP A 650 -21.29 -9.55 -14.78
CA ASP A 650 -21.40 -10.32 -13.53
C ASP A 650 -20.06 -10.84 -12.99
N HIS A 651 -18.96 -10.73 -13.75
CA HIS A 651 -17.67 -11.30 -13.33
C HIS A 651 -17.17 -10.72 -12.00
N GLY A 652 -17.37 -9.41 -11.77
CA GLY A 652 -16.94 -8.80 -10.51
C GLY A 652 -17.64 -9.40 -9.29
N ARG A 653 -18.92 -9.77 -9.42
CA ARG A 653 -19.67 -10.45 -8.36
C ARG A 653 -19.13 -11.86 -8.13
N TYR A 654 -18.99 -12.66 -9.18
CA TYR A 654 -18.55 -14.06 -9.05
C TYR A 654 -17.13 -14.17 -8.51
N VAL A 655 -16.19 -13.36 -9.03
CA VAL A 655 -14.81 -13.36 -8.57
C VAL A 655 -14.72 -12.98 -7.09
N LEU A 656 -15.51 -12.01 -6.64
CA LEU A 656 -15.47 -11.55 -5.25
C LEU A 656 -15.92 -12.64 -4.26
N HIS A 657 -16.88 -13.50 -4.63
CA HIS A 657 -17.32 -14.64 -3.79
C HIS A 657 -16.24 -15.73 -3.65
N LEU A 658 -15.33 -15.82 -4.62
CA LEU A 658 -14.29 -16.85 -4.68
C LEU A 658 -12.91 -16.31 -4.29
N ALA A 659 -12.82 -15.02 -3.98
CA ALA A 659 -11.56 -14.32 -3.78
C ALA A 659 -10.86 -14.79 -2.48
N PRO A 660 -9.59 -15.24 -2.55
CA PRO A 660 -8.85 -15.68 -1.36
C PRO A 660 -8.66 -14.52 -0.38
N GLY A 661 -8.86 -14.75 0.91
CA GLY A 661 -8.78 -13.74 1.98
C GLY A 661 -10.05 -12.92 2.19
N MET A 662 -11.12 -13.20 1.44
CA MET A 662 -12.42 -12.52 1.53
C MET A 662 -13.53 -13.38 2.16
N GLU A 663 -13.19 -14.54 2.74
CA GLU A 663 -14.13 -15.56 3.24
C GLU A 663 -15.08 -15.03 4.33
N HIS A 664 -14.65 -14.01 5.07
CA HIS A 664 -15.41 -13.38 6.17
C HIS A 664 -16.09 -12.06 5.77
N MET A 665 -16.09 -11.68 4.49
CA MET A 665 -16.80 -10.50 4.01
C MET A 665 -18.15 -10.90 3.44
N ASN A 666 -19.24 -10.40 4.01
CA ASN A 666 -20.58 -10.67 3.48
C ASN A 666 -20.85 -9.75 2.27
N LEU A 667 -21.41 -10.32 1.22
CA LEU A 667 -21.70 -9.61 -0.02
C LEU A 667 -23.20 -9.44 -0.17
N LEU A 668 -23.64 -8.21 -0.42
CA LEU A 668 -25.02 -7.92 -0.82
C LEU A 668 -25.04 -7.56 -2.30
N SER A 669 -25.77 -8.37 -3.04
CA SER A 669 -25.93 -8.19 -4.47
C SER A 669 -27.37 -7.85 -4.79
N PHE A 670 -27.54 -6.89 -5.69
CA PHE A 670 -28.85 -6.46 -6.15
C PHE A 670 -28.98 -6.58 -7.67
N PRO A 671 -30.19 -6.91 -8.18
CA PRO A 671 -30.47 -6.81 -9.60
C PRO A 671 -30.48 -5.35 -10.07
N LYS A 672 -30.45 -5.15 -11.38
CA LYS A 672 -30.63 -3.82 -11.97
C LYS A 672 -32.03 -3.27 -11.63
N VAL A 673 -32.09 -1.99 -11.28
CA VAL A 673 -33.32 -1.26 -10.96
C VAL A 673 -33.61 -0.19 -12.01
N PHE A 674 -34.89 0.10 -12.21
CA PHE A 674 -35.42 1.02 -13.20
C PHE A 674 -36.32 2.05 -12.53
N TYR A 675 -36.43 3.23 -13.13
CA TYR A 675 -37.32 4.28 -12.65
C TYR A 675 -38.72 4.08 -13.22
N ASP A 676 -39.74 4.02 -12.36
CA ASP A 676 -41.13 3.89 -12.76
C ASP A 676 -41.76 5.28 -12.97
N LYS A 677 -42.24 5.56 -14.19
CA LYS A 677 -42.86 6.84 -14.57
C LYS A 677 -44.11 7.16 -13.73
N THR A 678 -44.80 6.15 -13.20
CA THR A 678 -46.14 6.30 -12.60
C THR A 678 -46.10 6.71 -11.13
N ASP A 679 -45.17 6.14 -10.36
CA ASP A 679 -45.03 6.41 -8.92
C ASP A 679 -43.70 7.06 -8.53
N HIS A 680 -42.84 7.32 -9.53
CA HIS A 680 -41.56 8.00 -9.39
C HIS A 680 -40.57 7.28 -8.46
N LYS A 681 -40.67 5.94 -8.37
CA LYS A 681 -39.80 5.10 -7.54
C LYS A 681 -38.91 4.18 -8.38
N MET A 682 -37.84 3.73 -7.76
CA MET A 682 -36.96 2.71 -8.35
C MET A 682 -37.48 1.31 -8.03
N LYS A 683 -37.54 0.43 -9.04
CA LYS A 683 -38.00 -0.96 -8.91
C LYS A 683 -37.16 -1.91 -9.75
N PRO A 684 -36.94 -3.17 -9.32
CA PRO A 684 -36.41 -4.20 -10.21
C PRO A 684 -37.47 -4.59 -11.24
N MET A 685 -37.03 -5.07 -12.41
CA MET A 685 -37.93 -5.39 -13.52
C MET A 685 -38.98 -6.46 -13.17
N ALA A 686 -38.60 -7.42 -12.29
CA ALA A 686 -39.46 -8.53 -11.88
C ALA A 686 -40.71 -8.11 -11.07
N ASP A 687 -40.71 -6.90 -10.50
CA ASP A 687 -41.79 -6.42 -9.64
C ASP A 687 -42.89 -5.68 -10.43
N THR A 688 -42.83 -5.67 -11.76
CA THR A 688 -43.77 -4.93 -12.61
C THR A 688 -44.28 -5.75 -13.79
N ASN A 689 -45.60 -5.69 -14.05
CA ASN A 689 -46.24 -6.27 -15.24
C ASN A 689 -46.32 -5.28 -16.43
N GLN A 690 -45.63 -4.13 -16.35
CA GLN A 690 -45.75 -3.02 -17.32
C GLN A 690 -44.36 -2.46 -17.67
N ALA A 691 -43.62 -3.17 -18.52
CA ALA A 691 -42.27 -2.79 -18.94
C ALA A 691 -42.20 -1.39 -19.57
N ASP A 692 -43.25 -0.96 -20.27
CA ASP A 692 -43.32 0.35 -20.97
C ASP A 692 -43.30 1.57 -20.03
N ASN A 693 -43.49 1.36 -18.73
CA ASN A 693 -43.46 2.40 -17.71
C ASN A 693 -42.09 2.56 -17.03
N LEU A 694 -41.13 1.69 -17.35
CA LEU A 694 -39.80 1.69 -16.76
C LEU A 694 -38.80 2.46 -17.63
N LEU A 695 -38.05 3.37 -17.00
CA LEU A 695 -36.99 4.14 -17.64
C LEU A 695 -35.61 3.71 -17.14
N SER A 696 -34.67 3.52 -18.07
CA SER A 696 -33.25 3.34 -17.78
C SER A 696 -32.49 4.65 -17.97
N ILE A 697 -32.12 5.31 -16.87
CA ILE A 697 -31.38 6.57 -16.89
C ILE A 697 -29.89 6.27 -16.79
N SER A 698 -29.17 6.34 -17.91
CA SER A 698 -27.73 6.12 -17.95
C SER A 698 -26.94 7.34 -17.41
N GLY A 699 -25.70 7.11 -17.01
CA GLY A 699 -24.79 8.20 -16.64
C GLY A 699 -24.63 9.23 -17.77
N SER A 700 -24.51 8.79 -19.02
CA SER A 700 -24.41 9.68 -20.18
C SER A 700 -25.64 10.58 -20.34
N LYS A 701 -26.86 10.03 -20.15
CA LYS A 701 -28.10 10.81 -20.16
C LYS A 701 -28.14 11.83 -19.02
N MET A 702 -27.76 11.43 -17.81
CA MET A 702 -27.65 12.33 -16.66
C MET A 702 -26.71 13.50 -16.96
N ARG A 703 -25.50 13.24 -17.48
CA ARG A 703 -24.52 14.27 -17.84
C ARG A 703 -25.06 15.21 -18.93
N TYR A 704 -25.75 14.66 -19.94
CA TYR A 704 -26.39 15.45 -21.00
C TYR A 704 -27.42 16.45 -20.43
N MET A 705 -28.34 15.97 -19.58
CA MET A 705 -29.36 16.82 -18.97
C MET A 705 -28.76 17.93 -18.10
N ALA A 706 -27.72 17.60 -17.31
CA ALA A 706 -27.06 18.58 -16.46
C ALA A 706 -26.30 19.64 -17.28
N LYS A 707 -25.61 19.25 -18.36
CA LYS A 707 -24.99 20.20 -19.32
C LYS A 707 -26.00 21.15 -19.96
N LYS A 708 -27.20 20.66 -20.26
CA LYS A 708 -28.30 21.47 -20.80
C LYS A 708 -29.02 22.33 -19.74
N GLY A 709 -28.73 22.13 -18.45
CA GLY A 709 -29.39 22.84 -17.36
C GLY A 709 -30.86 22.46 -17.20
N TYR A 710 -31.25 21.24 -17.58
CA TYR A 710 -32.64 20.82 -17.48
C TYR A 710 -33.08 20.66 -16.02
N GLN A 711 -34.30 21.08 -15.74
CA GLN A 711 -34.93 21.04 -14.42
C GLN A 711 -35.94 19.90 -14.34
N PRO A 712 -36.47 19.56 -13.14
CA PRO A 712 -37.47 18.52 -12.98
C PRO A 712 -38.68 18.70 -13.91
N CYS A 713 -39.23 17.59 -14.41
CA CYS A 713 -40.36 17.60 -15.33
C CYS A 713 -41.58 18.31 -14.72
N ALA A 714 -42.16 19.24 -15.49
CA ALA A 714 -43.30 20.04 -15.06
C ALA A 714 -44.50 19.14 -14.71
N ASN A 715 -45.19 19.48 -13.61
CA ASN A 715 -46.33 18.72 -13.09
C ASN A 715 -46.05 17.23 -12.79
N GLY A 716 -44.79 16.83 -12.69
CA GLY A 716 -44.38 15.45 -12.39
C GLY A 716 -44.49 14.47 -13.57
N VAL A 717 -44.87 14.93 -14.76
CA VAL A 717 -45.13 14.03 -15.91
C VAL A 717 -43.88 13.87 -16.77
N VAL A 718 -43.42 12.63 -16.93
CA VAL A 718 -42.31 12.31 -17.85
C VAL A 718 -42.87 12.03 -19.26
N PRO A 719 -42.48 12.77 -20.31
CA PRO A 719 -42.98 12.55 -21.67
C PRO A 719 -42.63 11.17 -22.22
N ASP A 720 -43.49 10.56 -23.04
CA ASP A 720 -43.20 9.25 -23.65
C ASP A 720 -42.01 9.28 -24.62
N THR A 721 -41.71 10.44 -25.22
CA THR A 721 -40.54 10.64 -26.09
C THR A 721 -39.23 10.86 -25.33
N TRP A 722 -39.28 10.96 -23.99
CA TRP A 722 -38.14 11.33 -23.15
C TRP A 722 -36.96 10.35 -23.29
N GLU A 723 -37.22 9.07 -23.53
CA GLU A 723 -36.16 8.07 -23.63
C GLU A 723 -35.28 8.26 -24.88
N ALA A 724 -35.86 8.75 -25.97
CA ALA A 724 -35.13 9.09 -27.19
C ALA A 724 -34.48 10.48 -27.11
N ASP A 725 -35.20 11.47 -26.55
CA ASP A 725 -34.72 12.85 -26.40
C ASP A 725 -35.11 13.42 -25.02
N PRO A 726 -34.22 13.34 -24.01
CA PRO A 726 -34.49 13.89 -22.68
C PRO A 726 -34.63 15.41 -22.72
N THR A 727 -35.73 15.95 -22.16
CA THR A 727 -36.03 17.40 -22.13
C THR A 727 -36.22 17.97 -20.72
N CYS A 728 -36.28 17.10 -19.71
CA CYS A 728 -36.44 17.44 -18.29
C CYS A 728 -35.86 16.33 -17.42
N VAL A 729 -35.81 16.51 -16.10
CA VAL A 729 -35.32 15.49 -15.16
C VAL A 729 -36.49 14.76 -14.53
N PRO A 730 -36.53 13.41 -14.54
CA PRO A 730 -37.59 12.67 -13.88
C PRO A 730 -37.70 13.03 -12.38
N PRO A 731 -38.91 13.33 -11.87
CA PRO A 731 -39.12 13.71 -10.46
C PRO A 731 -38.53 12.70 -9.48
N GLY A 732 -37.91 13.17 -8.40
CA GLY A 732 -37.34 12.29 -7.38
C GLY A 732 -36.11 11.48 -7.83
N PHE A 733 -35.58 11.69 -9.05
CA PHE A 733 -34.36 11.03 -9.52
C PHE A 733 -33.11 11.42 -8.70
N MET A 734 -33.01 12.68 -8.28
CA MET A 734 -31.92 13.20 -7.45
C MET A 734 -32.47 14.31 -6.55
N ALA A 735 -31.87 14.52 -5.37
CA ALA A 735 -32.20 15.67 -4.53
C ALA A 735 -31.94 16.99 -5.29
N GLN A 736 -32.87 17.96 -5.20
CA GLN A 736 -32.84 19.17 -6.03
C GLN A 736 -31.54 19.96 -5.87
N ALA A 737 -31.13 20.23 -4.62
CA ALA A 737 -29.87 20.94 -4.35
C ALA A 737 -28.64 20.18 -4.92
N GLY A 738 -28.67 18.85 -4.86
CA GLY A 738 -27.64 18.02 -5.47
C GLY A 738 -27.63 18.10 -7.00
N TRP A 739 -28.81 18.21 -7.63
CA TRP A 739 -28.95 18.39 -9.07
C TRP A 739 -28.49 19.78 -9.54
N ASP A 740 -28.80 20.83 -8.78
CA ASP A 740 -28.35 22.19 -9.11
C ASP A 740 -26.83 22.32 -9.06
N LEU A 741 -26.15 21.63 -8.14
CA LEU A 741 -24.68 21.53 -8.11
C LEU A 741 -24.14 20.87 -9.38
N MET A 742 -24.79 19.81 -9.86
CA MET A 742 -24.40 19.14 -11.11
C MET A 742 -24.55 20.06 -12.33
N ILE A 743 -25.63 20.84 -12.41
CA ILE A 743 -25.82 21.85 -13.46
C ILE A 743 -24.72 22.91 -13.38
N GLN A 744 -24.48 23.48 -12.19
CA GLN A 744 -23.47 24.51 -11.98
C GLN A 744 -22.09 24.04 -12.43
N TYR A 745 -21.69 22.82 -12.04
CA TYR A 745 -20.44 22.22 -12.48
C TYR A 745 -20.35 22.17 -14.01
N TYR A 746 -21.32 21.55 -14.68
CA TYR A 746 -21.25 21.36 -16.13
C TYR A 746 -21.37 22.66 -16.95
N GLN A 747 -22.03 23.69 -16.43
CA GLN A 747 -22.17 24.99 -17.11
C GLN A 747 -20.99 25.92 -16.87
N ARG A 748 -20.25 25.76 -15.75
CA ARG A 748 -19.13 26.63 -15.37
C ARG A 748 -17.74 26.05 -15.64
N GLN A 749 -17.62 24.88 -16.26
CA GLN A 749 -16.30 24.26 -16.55
C GLN A 749 -15.33 25.18 -17.32
N ALA A 750 -15.86 26.11 -18.11
CA ALA A 750 -15.05 27.06 -18.90
C ALA A 750 -14.78 28.39 -18.18
N ASP A 751 -15.30 28.60 -16.96
CA ASP A 751 -15.15 29.83 -16.19
C ASP A 751 -13.82 29.79 -15.40
N PRO A 752 -12.83 30.65 -15.70
CA PRO A 752 -11.54 30.69 -15.01
C PRO A 752 -11.63 31.03 -13.52
N SER A 753 -12.75 31.61 -13.07
CA SER A 753 -13.01 31.93 -11.66
C SER A 753 -13.58 30.75 -10.87
N TYR A 754 -14.02 29.70 -11.56
CA TYR A 754 -14.54 28.49 -10.93
C TYR A 754 -13.37 27.61 -10.46
N LEU A 755 -13.06 27.71 -9.17
CA LEU A 755 -12.14 26.79 -8.51
C LEU A 755 -12.75 25.40 -8.49
N GLN A 756 -12.19 24.49 -9.27
CA GLN A 756 -12.50 23.07 -9.14
C GLN A 756 -11.86 22.58 -7.83
N TYR A 757 -12.66 22.34 -6.78
CA TYR A 757 -12.19 22.13 -5.40
C TYR A 757 -11.54 20.75 -5.19
N SER A 758 -11.00 20.12 -6.23
CA SER A 758 -10.33 18.81 -6.17
C SER A 758 -8.86 18.84 -6.57
N VAL A 759 -8.26 20.03 -6.76
CA VAL A 759 -6.84 20.19 -7.08
C VAL A 759 -6.08 20.61 -5.81
N PRO A 760 -4.98 19.93 -5.43
CA PRO A 760 -4.18 20.31 -4.28
C PRO A 760 -3.62 21.73 -4.45
N PHE A 761 -3.76 22.55 -3.41
CA PHE A 761 -3.21 23.90 -3.38
C PHE A 761 -2.32 24.12 -2.17
N ARG A 762 -1.41 25.09 -2.29
CA ARG A 762 -0.50 25.49 -1.21
C ARG A 762 -0.73 26.94 -0.85
N GLU A 763 -0.91 27.20 0.44
CA GLU A 763 -0.85 28.56 0.97
C GLU A 763 0.58 29.10 0.82
N PHE A 764 0.71 30.28 0.23
CA PHE A 764 2.01 30.93 0.09
C PHE A 764 2.17 32.00 1.16
N THR A 765 3.22 31.87 1.97
CA THR A 765 3.64 32.91 2.90
C THR A 765 4.90 33.58 2.35
N PRO A 766 4.86 34.89 2.05
CA PRO A 766 6.03 35.59 1.54
C PRO A 766 7.19 35.59 2.55
N ALA A 767 8.40 35.25 2.09
CA ALA A 767 9.58 35.22 2.94
C ALA A 767 10.13 36.61 3.32
N SER A 768 9.66 37.67 2.66
CA SER A 768 10.09 39.05 2.92
C SER A 768 8.96 40.07 2.68
N SER A 769 9.12 41.26 3.24
CA SER A 769 8.21 42.40 3.02
C SER A 769 8.37 43.08 1.65
N GLY A 770 9.29 42.60 0.81
CA GLY A 770 9.56 43.16 -0.53
C GLY A 770 8.69 42.58 -1.64
N VAL A 771 7.69 41.76 -1.30
CA VAL A 771 6.78 41.12 -2.25
C VAL A 771 5.34 41.20 -1.74
N GLN A 772 4.39 41.32 -2.66
CA GLN A 772 2.96 41.36 -2.39
C GLN A 772 2.27 40.31 -3.27
N VAL A 773 1.31 39.59 -2.69
CA VAL A 773 0.59 38.51 -3.38
C VAL A 773 -0.87 38.91 -3.56
N THR A 774 -1.43 38.61 -4.73
CA THR A 774 -2.82 38.89 -5.07
C THR A 774 -3.50 37.59 -5.55
N PRO A 775 -4.68 37.22 -5.00
CA PRO A 775 -5.37 37.83 -3.85
C PRO A 775 -4.65 37.57 -2.51
N ALA A 776 -4.98 38.33 -1.46
CA ALA A 776 -4.26 38.29 -0.16
C ALA A 776 -4.26 36.91 0.56
N ALA A 777 -5.17 36.00 0.19
CA ALA A 777 -5.18 34.59 0.61
C ALA A 777 -4.73 33.70 -0.57
N ALA A 778 -3.51 33.94 -1.04
CA ALA A 778 -3.03 33.38 -2.29
C ALA A 778 -2.74 31.88 -2.19
N LEU A 779 -3.36 31.13 -3.09
CA LEU A 779 -3.19 29.69 -3.23
C LEU A 779 -2.38 29.41 -4.49
N ILE A 780 -1.13 28.98 -4.33
CA ILE A 780 -0.34 28.44 -5.45
C ILE A 780 -1.08 27.19 -5.96
N GLY A 781 -1.20 27.06 -7.29
CA GLY A 781 -2.07 26.07 -7.93
C GLY A 781 -3.37 26.65 -8.48
N THR A 782 -3.58 27.97 -8.39
CA THR A 782 -4.76 28.66 -8.93
C THR A 782 -4.38 29.64 -10.05
N PRO A 783 -5.19 29.77 -11.13
CA PRO A 783 -4.91 30.71 -12.23
C PRO A 783 -4.83 32.19 -11.81
N GLY A 784 -5.40 32.52 -10.64
CA GLY A 784 -5.42 33.88 -10.09
C GLY A 784 -4.19 34.25 -9.25
N PHE A 785 -3.24 33.33 -9.02
CA PHE A 785 -2.05 33.64 -8.23
C PHE A 785 -1.13 34.63 -8.95
N GLU A 786 -0.82 35.75 -8.28
CA GLU A 786 0.14 36.76 -8.75
C GLU A 786 1.05 37.21 -7.62
N LEU A 787 2.37 37.12 -7.83
CA LEU A 787 3.38 37.67 -6.93
C LEU A 787 4.04 38.88 -7.59
N THR A 788 3.89 40.06 -6.97
CA THR A 788 4.47 41.32 -7.43
C THR A 788 5.56 41.78 -6.48
N LEU A 789 6.67 42.31 -7.00
CA LEU A 789 7.69 42.93 -6.16
C LEU A 789 7.20 44.30 -5.70
N VAL A 790 7.47 44.66 -4.45
CA VAL A 790 7.10 45.96 -3.87
C VAL A 790 8.26 46.57 -3.11
N ASP A 791 8.34 47.89 -3.12
CA ASP A 791 9.22 48.61 -2.22
C ASP A 791 8.75 48.38 -0.76
N PRO A 792 9.58 47.82 0.13
CA PRO A 792 9.17 47.53 1.51
C PRO A 792 8.73 48.76 2.32
N THR A 793 9.17 49.96 1.91
CA THR A 793 8.93 51.22 2.62
C THR A 793 7.72 51.95 2.04
N THR A 794 7.62 52.01 0.71
CA THR A 794 6.56 52.79 0.03
C THR A 794 5.38 51.95 -0.42
N GLY A 795 5.53 50.62 -0.50
CA GLY A 795 4.54 49.71 -1.09
C GLY A 795 4.39 49.84 -2.61
N THR A 796 5.27 50.62 -3.26
CA THR A 796 5.19 50.84 -4.71
C THR A 796 5.58 49.56 -5.44
N LYS A 797 4.73 49.14 -6.39
CA LYS A 797 5.00 47.97 -7.24
C LYS A 797 6.23 48.19 -8.11
N ARG A 798 7.01 47.12 -8.29
CA ARG A 798 8.21 47.07 -9.13
C ARG A 798 8.12 45.85 -10.04
N SER A 799 8.61 46.01 -11.26
CA SER A 799 8.80 44.92 -12.20
C SER A 799 10.04 44.11 -11.85
N PRO A 800 9.94 42.78 -11.67
CA PRO A 800 11.11 41.93 -11.54
C PRO A 800 11.99 41.99 -12.79
N TRP A 801 11.40 42.18 -13.98
CA TRP A 801 12.13 42.20 -15.24
C TRP A 801 12.80 43.54 -15.52
N HIS A 802 12.15 44.67 -15.25
CA HIS A 802 12.63 45.99 -15.69
C HIS A 802 13.28 46.81 -14.58
N ASP A 803 12.77 46.75 -13.35
CA ASP A 803 13.18 47.64 -12.25
C ASP A 803 14.35 47.09 -11.42
N VAL A 804 14.73 45.83 -11.63
CA VAL A 804 15.90 45.21 -10.98
C VAL A 804 17.12 45.41 -11.89
N PRO A 805 18.22 46.03 -11.42
CA PRO A 805 19.42 46.20 -12.23
C PRO A 805 20.05 44.85 -12.59
N LEU A 806 20.50 44.65 -13.84
CA LEU A 806 21.21 43.43 -14.23
C LEU A 806 22.54 43.26 -13.48
N TYR A 807 23.40 44.28 -13.53
CA TYR A 807 24.77 44.18 -13.02
C TYR A 807 24.89 44.66 -11.58
N VAL A 808 25.53 43.85 -10.74
CA VAL A 808 26.04 44.28 -9.43
C VAL A 808 27.47 44.81 -9.59
N ASN A 809 28.28 44.11 -10.37
CA ASN A 809 29.59 44.53 -10.86
C ASN A 809 29.91 43.79 -12.18
N ALA A 810 31.16 43.86 -12.65
CA ALA A 810 31.54 43.34 -13.98
C ALA A 810 31.35 41.82 -14.18
N SER A 811 31.38 41.01 -13.11
CA SER A 811 31.27 39.55 -13.19
C SER A 811 30.16 38.97 -12.31
N VAL A 812 29.38 39.83 -11.64
CA VAL A 812 28.27 39.44 -10.76
C VAL A 812 27.00 40.13 -11.24
N VAL A 813 25.98 39.32 -11.50
CA VAL A 813 24.65 39.77 -11.95
C VAL A 813 23.61 39.50 -10.88
N ASN A 814 22.51 40.25 -10.91
CA ASN A 814 21.34 39.96 -10.09
C ASN A 814 20.51 38.86 -10.77
N PHE A 815 20.02 37.94 -9.97
CA PHE A 815 19.15 36.84 -10.35
C PHE A 815 17.83 36.99 -9.60
N VAL A 816 16.71 36.97 -10.32
CA VAL A 816 15.38 36.98 -9.73
C VAL A 816 14.86 35.56 -9.63
N VAL A 817 14.53 35.12 -8.42
CA VAL A 817 14.06 33.75 -8.17
C VAL A 817 12.59 33.61 -8.57
N GLU A 818 12.28 32.68 -9.46
CA GLU A 818 10.90 32.35 -9.85
C GLU A 818 10.44 31.04 -9.23
N ILE A 819 11.31 30.03 -9.13
CA ILE A 819 11.01 28.72 -8.58
C ILE A 819 12.06 28.34 -7.55
N GLU A 820 11.63 28.09 -6.32
CA GLU A 820 12.51 27.70 -5.22
C GLU A 820 13.06 26.29 -5.46
N LYS A 821 14.28 26.02 -4.98
CA LYS A 821 14.85 24.67 -5.02
C LYS A 821 13.92 23.63 -4.40
N GLY A 822 13.65 22.54 -5.12
CA GLY A 822 12.76 21.46 -4.69
C GLY A 822 11.26 21.73 -4.92
N ARG A 823 10.90 22.87 -5.50
CA ARG A 823 9.52 23.19 -5.91
C ARG A 823 9.26 22.75 -7.34
N MET A 824 8.01 22.44 -7.61
CA MET A 824 7.59 21.83 -8.88
C MET A 824 6.70 22.77 -9.69
N GLU A 825 6.11 23.76 -9.04
CA GLU A 825 5.21 24.72 -9.66
C GLU A 825 5.97 25.49 -10.74
N LYS A 826 5.51 25.40 -11.99
CA LYS A 826 6.15 26.14 -13.08
C LYS A 826 5.74 27.61 -12.95
N MET A 827 6.61 28.41 -12.38
CA MET A 827 6.41 29.84 -12.18
C MET A 827 7.32 30.62 -13.12
N GLU A 828 6.79 31.70 -13.68
CA GLU A 828 7.50 32.58 -14.60
C GLU A 828 6.98 34.02 -14.49
N VAL A 829 7.83 34.98 -14.82
CA VAL A 829 7.45 36.37 -14.98
C VAL A 829 6.51 36.53 -16.17
N ASN A 830 5.34 37.13 -15.93
CA ASN A 830 4.40 37.40 -17.01
C ASN A 830 4.78 38.68 -17.78
N LYS A 831 5.25 38.52 -19.02
CA LYS A 831 5.70 39.62 -19.90
C LYS A 831 4.60 40.64 -20.27
N TYR A 832 3.33 40.26 -20.18
CA TYR A 832 2.20 41.05 -20.71
C TYR A 832 1.42 41.82 -19.65
N VAL A 833 1.46 41.36 -18.40
CA VAL A 833 0.73 41.97 -17.28
C VAL A 833 1.54 43.12 -16.68
N ALA A 834 0.85 44.19 -16.27
CA ALA A 834 1.48 45.36 -15.66
C ALA A 834 2.35 44.98 -14.46
N PHE A 835 3.57 45.53 -14.39
CA PHE A 835 4.61 45.21 -13.39
C PHE A 835 5.18 43.78 -13.48
N ASN A 836 4.91 43.05 -14.56
CA ASN A 836 5.44 41.70 -14.82
C ASN A 836 5.44 40.77 -13.59
N PRO A 837 4.27 40.51 -12.96
CA PRO A 837 4.22 39.64 -11.78
C PRO A 837 4.69 38.22 -12.12
N ILE A 838 5.26 37.53 -11.13
CA ILE A 838 5.54 36.10 -11.20
C ILE A 838 4.21 35.37 -11.06
N LYS A 839 3.86 34.55 -12.06
CA LYS A 839 2.61 33.78 -12.14
C LYS A 839 2.91 32.32 -12.44
N GLN A 840 1.98 31.44 -12.08
CA GLN A 840 2.07 30.04 -12.48
C GLN A 840 1.66 29.91 -13.94
N ASP A 841 2.47 29.19 -14.72
CA ASP A 841 2.14 28.86 -16.11
C ASP A 841 0.90 27.94 -16.15
N VAL A 842 0.07 28.10 -17.18
CA VAL A 842 -1.17 27.36 -17.36
C VAL A 842 -1.17 26.63 -18.70
N THR A 843 -1.74 25.42 -18.71
CA THR A 843 -1.97 24.66 -19.94
C THR A 843 -3.00 25.35 -20.84
N LYS A 844 -3.13 24.89 -22.09
CA LYS A 844 -4.21 25.34 -23.01
C LYS A 844 -5.62 25.15 -22.44
N SER A 845 -5.79 24.24 -21.49
CA SER A 845 -7.03 23.96 -20.77
C SER A 845 -7.17 24.79 -19.48
N ASN A 846 -6.32 25.79 -19.27
CA ASN A 846 -6.29 26.69 -18.11
C ASN A 846 -5.99 26.00 -16.76
N HIS A 847 -5.30 24.86 -16.79
CA HIS A 847 -4.79 24.19 -15.58
C HIS A 847 -3.36 24.59 -15.27
N SER A 848 -3.06 24.87 -14.00
CA SER A 848 -1.72 25.11 -13.48
C SER A 848 -0.71 24.03 -13.87
N ARG A 849 0.49 24.44 -14.33
CA ARG A 849 1.58 23.55 -14.73
C ARG A 849 2.58 23.27 -13.61
N TYR A 850 3.14 22.07 -13.65
CA TYR A 850 4.17 21.59 -12.72
C TYR A 850 5.20 20.75 -13.48
N TYR A 851 6.46 20.79 -13.07
CA TYR A 851 7.46 19.83 -13.52
C TYR A 851 7.12 18.42 -13.01
N LEU A 852 7.28 17.41 -13.87
CA LEU A 852 6.83 16.04 -13.59
C LEU A 852 7.96 15.00 -13.60
N TYR A 853 9.17 15.37 -14.02
CA TYR A 853 10.26 14.41 -14.24
C TYR A 853 11.00 13.96 -12.97
N GLY A 854 10.94 14.76 -11.90
CA GLY A 854 11.62 14.53 -10.63
C GLY A 854 11.67 15.83 -9.80
N VAL A 855 12.32 15.84 -8.65
CA VAL A 855 12.37 17.07 -7.82
C VAL A 855 13.53 17.97 -8.32
N PRO A 856 13.29 19.22 -8.75
CA PRO A 856 14.37 20.13 -9.14
C PRO A 856 15.37 20.30 -8.00
N PHE A 857 16.62 19.94 -8.27
CA PHE A 857 17.74 20.04 -7.31
C PHE A 857 18.47 21.40 -7.40
N PHE A 858 17.90 22.35 -8.14
CA PHE A 858 18.39 23.70 -8.41
C PHE A 858 17.27 24.72 -8.16
N THR A 859 17.65 25.98 -8.01
CA THR A 859 16.72 27.13 -8.02
C THR A 859 16.60 27.64 -9.45
N TYR A 860 15.40 28.03 -9.90
CA TYR A 860 15.16 28.55 -11.24
C TYR A 860 14.65 29.99 -11.21
N GLY A 861 14.95 30.75 -12.25
CA GLY A 861 14.43 32.08 -12.46
C GLY A 861 15.08 32.74 -13.67
N MET A 862 15.22 34.07 -13.63
CA MET A 862 15.73 34.82 -14.78
C MET A 862 16.73 35.92 -14.40
N LEU A 863 17.48 36.39 -15.40
CA LEU A 863 18.26 37.62 -15.30
C LEU A 863 17.40 38.84 -15.70
N PRO A 864 17.28 39.84 -14.83
CA PRO A 864 16.51 41.03 -15.13
C PRO A 864 17.19 41.84 -16.24
N GLN A 865 16.40 42.65 -16.94
CA GLN A 865 16.86 43.51 -18.03
C GLN A 865 17.56 42.74 -19.17
N THR A 866 17.14 41.51 -19.44
CA THR A 866 17.61 40.72 -20.59
C THR A 866 16.43 40.29 -21.46
N TRP A 867 16.66 40.04 -22.76
CA TRP A 867 15.63 39.55 -23.66
C TRP A 867 16.23 38.76 -24.84
N GLU A 868 15.69 37.56 -25.05
CA GLU A 868 16.05 36.64 -26.13
C GLU A 868 15.22 36.92 -27.40
N ASP A 869 15.68 37.88 -28.22
CA ASP A 869 14.98 38.28 -29.44
C ASP A 869 14.81 37.14 -30.49
N PRO A 870 13.56 36.75 -30.85
CA PRO A 870 13.29 35.72 -31.86
C PRO A 870 13.80 36.03 -33.27
N SER A 871 14.06 37.31 -33.56
CA SER A 871 14.61 37.76 -34.84
C SER A 871 16.11 37.44 -34.99
N THR A 872 16.82 37.28 -33.87
CA THR A 872 18.23 36.90 -33.90
C THR A 872 18.36 35.40 -34.04
N LYS A 873 18.86 34.95 -35.20
CA LYS A 873 19.00 33.52 -35.50
C LYS A 873 20.42 33.01 -35.21
N ASP A 874 20.51 31.80 -34.66
CA ASP A 874 21.77 31.05 -34.53
C ASP A 874 22.31 30.58 -35.90
N ALA A 875 23.42 29.84 -35.88
CA ALA A 875 24.01 29.29 -37.11
C ALA A 875 23.12 28.25 -37.82
N MET A 876 22.13 27.69 -37.12
CA MET A 876 21.18 26.70 -37.65
C MET A 876 19.84 27.32 -38.06
N GLY A 877 19.63 28.62 -37.82
CA GLY A 877 18.42 29.37 -38.17
C GLY A 877 17.36 29.43 -37.07
N HIS A 878 17.65 28.95 -35.86
CA HIS A 878 16.75 29.01 -34.70
C HIS A 878 16.81 30.39 -34.05
N GLY A 879 15.67 30.96 -33.65
CA GLY A 879 15.64 32.30 -33.01
C GLY A 879 15.51 32.19 -31.50
N GLY A 880 15.77 33.26 -30.75
CA GLY A 880 15.50 33.29 -29.30
C GLY A 880 14.05 32.94 -28.96
N ASP A 881 13.83 32.42 -27.75
CA ASP A 881 12.55 31.97 -27.20
C ASP A 881 11.57 33.11 -26.81
N ASN A 882 11.95 34.36 -27.05
CA ASN A 882 11.17 35.55 -26.75
C ASN A 882 11.00 35.84 -25.25
N ASP A 883 11.84 35.29 -24.38
CA ASP A 883 11.79 35.43 -22.92
C ASP A 883 12.98 36.22 -22.33
N PRO A 884 12.91 36.65 -21.05
CA PRO A 884 14.10 37.02 -20.30
C PRO A 884 15.04 35.81 -20.16
N LEU A 885 16.34 36.06 -20.09
CA LEU A 885 17.34 34.99 -20.08
C LEU A 885 17.22 34.12 -18.83
N ASP A 886 17.04 32.82 -19.03
CA ASP A 886 16.79 31.85 -17.98
C ASP A 886 18.05 31.49 -17.18
N VAL A 887 17.88 31.24 -15.88
CA VAL A 887 18.97 30.94 -14.95
C VAL A 887 18.64 29.71 -14.10
N ILE A 888 19.61 28.79 -14.05
CA ILE A 888 19.66 27.67 -13.14
C ILE A 888 20.74 27.97 -12.09
N GLU A 889 20.32 28.29 -10.87
CA GLU A 889 21.21 28.50 -9.73
C GLU A 889 21.39 27.17 -8.98
N ILE A 890 22.64 26.71 -8.90
CA ILE A 890 23.01 25.37 -8.43
C ILE A 890 23.51 25.35 -6.98
N GLY A 891 23.09 26.33 -6.19
CA GLY A 891 23.48 26.53 -4.80
C GLY A 891 23.00 25.40 -3.90
N SER A 892 23.67 25.30 -2.75
CA SER A 892 23.27 24.40 -1.66
C SER A 892 22.02 24.92 -0.94
N THR A 893 21.88 26.24 -0.82
CA THR A 893 20.82 26.93 -0.07
C THR A 893 19.56 27.12 -0.92
N MET A 894 18.38 26.98 -0.31
CA MET A 894 17.10 27.32 -0.96
C MET A 894 16.92 28.84 -0.95
N LEU A 895 16.74 29.43 -2.14
CA LEU A 895 16.46 30.86 -2.28
C LEU A 895 14.94 31.10 -2.40
N PRO A 896 14.35 32.09 -1.70
CA PRO A 896 12.90 32.31 -1.72
C PRO A 896 12.35 32.87 -3.04
N MET A 897 11.14 32.48 -3.43
CA MET A 897 10.47 33.03 -4.62
C MET A 897 10.29 34.56 -4.54
N GLY A 898 10.57 35.26 -5.65
CA GLY A 898 10.48 36.73 -5.76
C GLY A 898 11.63 37.49 -5.09
N SER A 899 12.62 36.79 -4.52
CA SER A 899 13.83 37.42 -4.00
C SER A 899 14.84 37.71 -5.11
N VAL A 900 15.75 38.65 -4.85
CA VAL A 900 16.82 39.05 -5.76
C VAL A 900 18.16 38.69 -5.12
N HIS A 901 18.98 37.91 -5.82
CA HIS A 901 20.26 37.43 -5.32
C HIS A 901 21.40 37.75 -6.28
N PRO A 902 22.55 38.25 -5.79
CA PRO A 902 23.76 38.33 -6.58
C PRO A 902 24.32 36.93 -6.87
N VAL A 903 24.56 36.62 -8.14
CA VAL A 903 25.09 35.33 -8.62
C VAL A 903 26.30 35.53 -9.52
N LYS A 904 27.20 34.55 -9.50
CA LYS A 904 28.30 34.42 -10.46
C LYS A 904 27.86 33.51 -11.60
N VAL A 905 28.08 33.93 -12.84
CA VAL A 905 27.86 33.10 -14.03
C VAL A 905 29.01 32.10 -14.15
N LEU A 906 28.69 30.83 -14.42
CA LEU A 906 29.68 29.77 -14.59
C LEU A 906 29.78 29.29 -16.05
N GLY A 907 28.65 29.26 -16.75
CA GLY A 907 28.53 28.77 -18.13
C GLY A 907 27.07 28.80 -18.58
N SER A 908 26.79 28.26 -19.77
CA SER A 908 25.44 28.12 -20.31
C SER A 908 25.23 26.76 -20.98
N LEU A 909 23.98 26.31 -21.00
CA LEU A 909 23.49 25.21 -21.84
C LEU A 909 22.43 25.77 -22.79
N GLU A 910 22.50 25.40 -24.06
CA GLU A 910 21.60 25.89 -25.10
C GLU A 910 20.63 24.77 -25.49
N LEU A 911 19.35 24.98 -25.19
CA LEU A 911 18.25 24.07 -25.49
C LEU A 911 17.61 24.50 -26.81
N ILE A 912 17.35 23.53 -27.70
CA ILE A 912 16.57 23.74 -28.91
C ILE A 912 15.16 23.23 -28.66
N ASP A 913 14.20 24.15 -28.59
CA ASP A 913 12.80 23.89 -28.24
C ASP A 913 11.86 24.37 -29.35
N ASP A 914 11.20 23.44 -30.05
CA ASP A 914 10.27 23.74 -31.16
C ASP A 914 10.83 24.74 -32.23
N GLY A 915 12.16 24.77 -32.42
CA GLY A 915 12.86 25.64 -33.38
C GLY A 915 13.33 26.98 -32.81
N GLU A 916 13.22 27.16 -31.49
CA GLU A 916 13.71 28.28 -30.71
C GLU A 916 14.96 27.89 -29.93
N VAL A 917 15.83 28.88 -29.69
CA VAL A 917 17.02 28.81 -28.85
C VAL A 917 16.64 29.33 -27.48
N ASP A 918 16.83 28.50 -26.47
CA ASP A 918 16.56 28.79 -25.07
C ASP A 918 17.86 28.59 -24.29
N HIS A 919 18.48 29.70 -23.88
CA HIS A 919 19.76 29.69 -23.17
C HIS A 919 19.53 29.57 -21.65
N LYS A 920 19.93 28.42 -21.09
CA LYS A 920 19.96 28.21 -19.64
C LYS A 920 21.32 28.62 -19.07
N ILE A 921 21.39 29.78 -18.43
CA ILE A 921 22.58 30.26 -17.74
C ILE A 921 22.76 29.48 -16.43
N ILE A 922 23.94 28.89 -16.23
CA ILE A 922 24.30 28.18 -15.01
C ILE A 922 25.02 29.16 -14.09
N ALA A 923 24.49 29.33 -12.88
CA ALA A 923 24.99 30.31 -11.94
C ALA A 923 25.12 29.77 -10.51
N LEU A 924 25.91 30.45 -9.69
CA LEU A 924 26.07 30.15 -8.27
C LEU A 924 25.96 31.43 -7.45
N SER A 925 25.12 31.42 -6.41
CA SER A 925 25.01 32.54 -5.48
C SER A 925 26.37 32.91 -4.90
N VAL A 926 26.69 34.22 -4.85
CA VAL A 926 27.92 34.69 -4.19
C VAL A 926 27.94 34.39 -2.69
N HIS A 927 26.79 34.07 -2.11
CA HIS A 927 26.62 33.71 -0.71
C HIS A 927 26.64 32.19 -0.47
N ASP A 928 26.78 31.37 -1.52
CA ASP A 928 26.89 29.92 -1.34
C ASP A 928 28.21 29.56 -0.61
N PRO A 929 28.21 28.59 0.31
CA PRO A 929 29.42 28.16 1.01
C PRO A 929 30.57 27.72 0.10
N LEU A 930 30.27 27.23 -1.12
CA LEU A 930 31.26 26.81 -2.11
C LEU A 930 31.59 27.90 -3.13
N ALA A 931 30.96 29.08 -3.05
CA ALA A 931 31.26 30.19 -3.95
C ALA A 931 32.75 30.59 -3.98
N PRO A 932 33.53 30.53 -2.88
CA PRO A 932 34.97 30.81 -2.93
C PRO A 932 35.81 29.73 -3.63
N LEU A 933 35.22 28.56 -3.94
CA LEU A 933 35.93 27.41 -4.52
C LEU A 933 35.53 27.14 -5.97
N ILE A 934 34.33 27.57 -6.38
CA ILE A 934 33.77 27.31 -7.71
C ILE A 934 33.78 28.60 -8.51
N HIS A 935 34.72 28.73 -9.45
CA HIS A 935 34.84 29.89 -10.35
C HIS A 935 34.58 29.53 -11.82
N SER A 936 34.61 28.25 -12.16
CA SER A 936 34.44 27.75 -13.53
C SER A 936 33.62 26.45 -13.56
N VAL A 937 33.24 26.02 -14.77
CA VAL A 937 32.61 24.70 -15.00
C VAL A 937 33.53 23.56 -14.55
N ASP A 938 34.85 23.69 -14.71
CA ASP A 938 35.82 22.69 -14.26
C ASP A 938 35.84 22.58 -12.73
N ASP A 939 35.82 23.72 -12.02
CA ASP A 939 35.71 23.71 -10.56
C ASP A 939 34.38 23.11 -10.10
N LEU A 940 33.30 23.38 -10.85
CA LEU A 940 31.99 22.81 -10.58
C LEU A 940 32.04 21.28 -10.71
N HIS A 941 32.64 20.75 -11.77
CA HIS A 941 32.85 19.32 -11.93
C HIS A 941 33.73 18.73 -10.81
N ALA A 942 34.76 19.44 -10.36
CA ALA A 942 35.63 18.97 -9.29
C ALA A 942 34.92 18.88 -7.93
N HIS A 943 34.04 19.83 -7.61
CA HIS A 943 33.39 19.92 -6.30
C HIS A 943 31.97 19.31 -6.27
N LYS A 944 31.30 19.24 -7.42
CA LYS A 944 29.94 18.69 -7.60
C LYS A 944 29.87 17.82 -8.86
N PRO A 945 30.61 16.69 -8.93
CA PRO A 945 30.83 15.95 -10.18
C PRO A 945 29.55 15.44 -10.86
N GLN A 946 28.49 15.16 -10.10
CA GLN A 946 27.23 14.64 -10.64
C GLN A 946 26.28 15.72 -11.18
N ILE A 947 26.47 17.01 -10.81
CA ILE A 947 25.44 18.03 -11.04
C ILE A 947 25.27 18.37 -12.52
N VAL A 948 26.37 18.38 -13.29
CA VAL A 948 26.33 18.65 -14.72
C VAL A 948 25.59 17.54 -15.46
N ALA A 949 25.89 16.28 -15.14
CA ALA A 949 25.20 15.12 -15.72
C ALA A 949 23.70 15.14 -15.38
N GLN A 950 23.35 15.46 -14.13
CA GLN A 950 21.96 15.58 -13.69
C GLN A 950 21.22 16.72 -14.40
N LEU A 951 21.89 17.86 -14.65
CA LEU A 951 21.29 19.00 -15.36
C LEU A 951 21.01 18.69 -16.83
N VAL A 952 21.97 18.07 -17.52
CA VAL A 952 21.80 17.65 -18.92
C VAL A 952 20.66 16.64 -19.05
N ASP A 953 20.60 15.65 -18.15
CA ASP A 953 19.51 14.68 -18.10
C ASP A 953 18.16 15.35 -17.84
N TRP A 954 18.11 16.26 -16.87
CA TRP A 954 16.91 17.01 -16.53
C TRP A 954 16.39 17.83 -17.73
N LEU A 955 17.24 18.65 -18.35
CA LEU A 955 16.85 19.52 -19.46
C LEU A 955 16.38 18.75 -20.70
N LYS A 956 16.98 17.58 -20.96
CA LYS A 956 16.54 16.70 -22.06
C LYS A 956 15.18 16.06 -21.78
N ASN A 957 14.91 15.67 -20.54
CA ASN A 957 13.80 14.77 -20.24
C ASN A 957 12.61 15.42 -19.50
N TYR A 958 12.71 16.67 -19.03
CA TYR A 958 11.67 17.23 -18.16
C TYR A 958 10.27 17.33 -18.78
N LYS A 959 10.18 17.47 -20.11
CA LYS A 959 8.90 17.53 -20.84
C LYS A 959 8.35 16.15 -21.24
N VAL A 960 9.15 15.08 -21.15
CA VAL A 960 8.75 13.73 -21.56
C VAL A 960 7.50 13.24 -20.83
N PRO A 961 7.35 13.44 -19.50
CA PRO A 961 6.12 13.07 -18.80
C PRO A 961 4.87 13.83 -19.27
N GLU A 962 5.04 14.99 -19.94
CA GLU A 962 3.95 15.75 -20.55
C GLU A 962 3.58 15.24 -21.96
N GLY A 963 4.15 14.11 -22.39
CA GLY A 963 3.94 13.52 -23.71
C GLY A 963 4.73 14.19 -24.84
N LYS A 964 5.69 15.06 -24.49
CA LYS A 964 6.59 15.69 -25.46
C LYS A 964 7.80 14.79 -25.77
N PRO A 965 8.44 14.93 -26.95
CA PRO A 965 9.69 14.25 -27.24
C PRO A 965 10.82 14.72 -26.30
N VAL A 966 11.91 13.96 -26.25
CA VAL A 966 13.15 14.36 -25.58
C VAL A 966 13.69 15.63 -26.24
N ASN A 967 14.01 16.65 -25.45
CA ASN A 967 14.58 17.91 -25.97
C ASN A 967 16.00 17.68 -26.51
N THR A 968 16.41 18.55 -27.42
CA THR A 968 17.76 18.54 -27.99
C THR A 968 18.57 19.69 -27.41
N LEU A 969 19.79 19.41 -26.96
CA LEU A 969 20.78 20.45 -26.67
C LEU A 969 21.67 20.64 -27.89
N SER A 970 22.10 21.86 -28.19
CA SER A 970 23.09 22.07 -29.27
C SER A 970 24.45 21.46 -28.92
N GLN A 971 24.74 21.34 -27.63
CA GLN A 971 25.88 20.62 -27.07
C GLN A 971 25.59 20.07 -25.68
N ASP A 972 26.16 18.90 -25.37
CA ASP A 972 25.99 18.23 -24.07
C ASP A 972 26.99 18.72 -23.00
N THR A 973 27.85 19.67 -23.35
CA THR A 973 28.84 20.29 -22.46
C THR A 973 28.49 21.75 -22.23
N MET A 974 28.66 22.24 -21.01
CA MET A 974 28.46 23.66 -20.69
C MET A 974 29.50 24.52 -21.43
N THR A 975 29.09 25.72 -21.84
CA THR A 975 30.00 26.75 -22.37
C THR A 975 30.90 27.32 -21.25
N THR A 976 31.90 28.12 -21.63
CA THR A 976 32.75 28.81 -20.66
C THR A 976 32.02 30.00 -20.01
N GLU A 977 32.52 30.46 -18.86
CA GLU A 977 32.03 31.69 -18.21
C GLU A 977 32.03 32.88 -19.18
N ALA A 978 33.09 33.03 -19.98
CA ALA A 978 33.23 34.15 -20.92
C ALA A 978 32.16 34.13 -22.01
N ASP A 979 31.86 32.94 -22.55
CA ASP A 979 30.82 32.77 -23.57
C ASP A 979 29.42 33.05 -22.98
N ALA A 980 29.16 32.55 -21.78
CA ALA A 980 27.90 32.80 -21.08
C ALA A 980 27.71 34.29 -20.76
N LEU A 981 28.74 34.99 -20.28
CA LEU A 981 28.69 36.44 -20.05
C LEU A 981 28.50 37.23 -21.34
N ALA A 982 29.02 36.75 -22.48
CA ALA A 982 28.77 37.36 -23.78
C ALA A 982 27.30 37.24 -24.19
N ILE A 983 26.66 36.09 -23.92
CA ILE A 983 25.22 35.90 -24.12
C ILE A 983 24.42 36.88 -23.26
N VAL A 984 24.74 36.98 -21.96
CA VAL A 984 24.11 37.93 -21.02
C VAL A 984 24.21 39.38 -21.51
N ALA A 985 25.40 39.80 -21.97
CA ALA A 985 25.60 41.14 -22.48
C ALA A 985 24.81 41.40 -23.78
N ALA A 986 24.75 40.40 -24.67
CA ALA A 986 24.00 40.51 -25.93
C ALA A 986 22.48 40.61 -25.69
N THR A 987 21.92 39.79 -24.81
CA THR A 987 20.48 39.83 -24.47
C THR A 987 20.12 41.08 -23.67
N HIS A 988 21.04 41.62 -22.85
CA HIS A 988 20.86 42.92 -22.22
C HIS A 988 20.78 44.05 -23.25
N ALA A 989 21.68 44.08 -24.24
CA ALA A 989 21.65 45.08 -25.31
C ALA A 989 20.35 45.01 -26.14
N ARG A 990 19.83 43.80 -26.37
CA ARG A 990 18.53 43.59 -27.06
C ARG A 990 17.36 44.08 -26.21
N TRP A 991 17.36 43.80 -24.91
CA TRP A 991 16.37 44.35 -23.98
C TRP A 991 16.43 45.89 -23.96
N GLN A 992 17.61 46.49 -23.97
CA GLN A 992 17.75 47.95 -24.05
C GLN A 992 17.09 48.50 -25.31
N ALA A 993 17.36 47.90 -26.47
CA ALA A 993 16.75 48.28 -27.74
C ALA A 993 15.22 48.11 -27.73
N LEU A 994 14.70 47.07 -27.08
CA LEU A 994 13.27 46.85 -26.89
C LEU A 994 12.65 47.93 -26.02
N HIS A 995 13.31 48.26 -24.92
CA HIS A 995 12.82 49.23 -23.93
C HIS A 995 12.93 50.69 -24.42
N THR A 996 13.87 51.01 -25.31
CA THR A 996 14.00 52.33 -25.97
C THR A 996 13.06 52.48 -27.17
N GLY A 997 12.48 51.37 -27.66
CA GLY A 997 11.61 51.34 -28.84
C GLY A 997 12.36 51.27 -30.17
N ASP A 998 13.66 50.92 -30.15
CA ASP A 998 14.47 50.70 -31.34
C ASP A 998 14.07 49.41 -32.08
N VAL A 999 13.43 48.47 -31.39
CA VAL A 999 12.79 47.28 -31.98
C VAL A 999 11.29 47.22 -31.64
N PRO A 1000 10.46 46.59 -32.50
CA PRO A 1000 9.02 46.52 -32.27
C PRO A 1000 8.66 45.77 -30.98
N ASN A 1001 7.80 46.36 -30.16
CA ASN A 1001 7.28 45.69 -28.96
C ASN A 1001 6.28 44.58 -29.38
N PRO A 1002 6.51 43.30 -29.03
CA PRO A 1002 5.58 42.18 -29.29
C PRO A 1002 4.26 42.23 -28.52
N GLY A 1003 4.02 43.29 -27.73
CA GLY A 1003 2.85 43.45 -26.86
C GLY A 1003 3.18 43.32 -25.38
N PHE A 1004 4.46 43.31 -25.01
CA PHE A 1004 4.93 43.28 -23.64
C PHE A 1004 4.59 44.57 -22.89
N TRP A 1005 4.40 44.45 -21.58
CA TRP A 1005 4.39 45.60 -20.71
C TRP A 1005 5.83 46.00 -20.41
N LEU A 1006 6.23 47.21 -20.83
CA LEU A 1006 7.59 47.76 -20.70
C LEU A 1006 7.66 48.93 -19.70
N GLY A 1007 6.60 49.16 -18.93
CA GLY A 1007 6.46 50.33 -18.05
C GLY A 1007 5.16 51.13 -18.29
N PRO A 1008 4.84 52.08 -17.40
CA PRO A 1008 3.70 52.99 -17.51
C PRO A 1008 3.83 54.07 -18.60
#